data_AF-A0A0R3MWN5-F1
#
_entry.id   AF-A0A0R3MWN5-F1
#
_cell.length_a   1.000
_cell.length_b   1.000
_cell.length_c   1.000
_cell.angle_alpha   90.00
_cell.angle_beta   90.00
_cell.angle_gamma   90.00
#
_symmetry.space_group_name_H-M   'P 1'
#
loop_
_entity.id
_entity.type
_entity.pdbx_description
1 polymer ?
#
loop_
_entity_poly.entity_id
_entity_poly.type
_entity_poly.pdbx_seq_one_letter_code
_entity_poly.pdbx_strand_id
1 'polypeptide(L)'
;MAGVFPVQGFGFLSNYNGAFVAGSALAAMQAIAGTNANSIELAPRLFMQTRTSNDVFAEPNKTESDANILQAAANAQAIGLSVTLKPMVSALDGTLAYALIPSDPAAFFASYKNHMVHMAEIAEQAGVTMLSIGNELGKLSGPQYRSYWVDLIDSVRAVFHGEITYAAATDEAINVSFWDKVDVIGINAYPPLTTTTDPTVEEMVNAWNSMSTDDYWAKVMNHMSPVDFFHSLALQYDKQVFFTETGYRSLDGTNISPGGWAEGTTQDVQEQYDAFNAFFQVWGSEGGSWFRGASIWNWDTNNKYSPIGYSPQGKPAQELITEWYGGQHQPPGQTLTGSPSADLMDVGGGNDVLSGGVGNDTIKAGGGDDTITGGPDTIPKLTETTVTVTGYSSVVDGVGAKMQFLINGQQIGSTVEFHGATDPSGFQTFTFTFANPATVSSLDLAFINDIANANGDRNLYIKDITVNGEHLAVSEGVNPSSPGTWNLYQNKSIHYDMTGRQDLFFGSSTDNDDLEGGPGKDVISGGAATDLIQGSAGNDTINGGPGADVIHGGADDDTINSGAGITTATDQLYGDDGNDIIKASTGDTGALLDGGSGKDQLYGGWVANVLSGGDGNDYLSGGGGLDTMHGNAGDDQLKGGPAATQMFGDDGNDSLQGGTGNELLYGGSGNDRLIGAGGNDYLAGGTGNDTFVFAPGLGKDTVADFQNTDGVQDIIQFSKTVFADFSALQSHMAEVGTNVVITVDANNAIEIQNKTMSQLHAGDFLFV
;
A
#
# COMPACT_ATOMS: atom_id res chain seq x y z
N MET A 1 10.25 10.72 -0.63
CA MET A 1 9.61 11.37 0.55
C MET A 1 10.61 11.47 1.70
N ALA A 2 10.46 12.41 2.64
CA ALA A 2 11.26 12.44 3.88
C ALA A 2 10.45 11.83 5.03
N GLY A 3 10.87 10.65 5.50
CA GLY A 3 10.31 9.97 6.68
C GLY A 3 10.19 8.46 6.48
N VAL A 4 10.35 7.70 7.57
CA VAL A 4 10.32 6.22 7.57
C VAL A 4 8.90 5.64 7.74
N PHE A 5 7.98 6.40 8.34
CA PHE A 5 6.55 6.09 8.45
C PHE A 5 5.77 7.40 8.75
N PRO A 6 4.42 7.42 8.65
CA PRO A 6 3.66 8.67 8.71
C PRO A 6 3.81 9.47 10.01
N VAL A 7 3.78 8.82 11.19
CA VAL A 7 3.89 9.49 12.50
C VAL A 7 5.28 9.26 13.09
N GLN A 8 6.08 10.33 13.13
CA GLN A 8 7.45 10.36 13.63
C GLN A 8 7.50 11.28 14.84
N GLY A 9 7.24 10.71 16.02
CA GLY A 9 6.86 11.49 17.20
C GLY A 9 7.68 11.23 18.46
N PHE A 10 7.46 12.08 19.45
CA PHE A 10 7.98 11.92 20.81
C PHE A 10 6.90 12.13 21.86
N GLY A 11 6.92 11.26 22.88
CA GLY A 11 6.14 11.45 24.10
C GLY A 11 6.61 12.66 24.90
N PHE A 12 5.68 13.48 25.38
CA PHE A 12 5.95 14.71 26.13
C PHE A 12 5.09 14.77 27.40
N LEU A 13 5.64 14.20 28.47
CA LEU A 13 4.92 13.95 29.72
C LEU A 13 4.95 15.14 30.68
N SER A 14 3.76 15.58 31.12
CA SER A 14 3.67 16.50 32.25
C SER A 14 3.71 15.74 33.58
N ASN A 15 4.58 16.20 34.48
CA ASN A 15 4.69 15.67 35.85
C ASN A 15 4.21 16.66 36.93
N TYR A 16 3.89 17.90 36.55
CA TYR A 16 3.38 18.94 37.44
C TYR A 16 2.61 20.00 36.65
N ASN A 17 1.69 20.72 37.32
CA ASN A 17 0.95 21.81 36.70
C ASN A 17 1.91 22.95 36.28
N GLY A 18 1.94 23.28 34.98
CA GLY A 18 2.81 24.29 34.39
C GLY A 18 4.06 23.72 33.72
N ALA A 19 4.25 22.39 33.69
CA ALA A 19 5.40 21.78 33.04
C ALA A 19 5.41 22.08 31.54
N PHE A 20 4.24 22.04 30.86
CA PHE A 20 4.15 22.30 29.43
C PHE A 20 4.43 23.74 28.99
N VAL A 21 4.32 24.71 29.90
CA VAL A 21 4.54 26.14 29.63
C VAL A 21 5.77 26.70 30.33
N ALA A 22 6.57 25.83 30.96
CA ALA A 22 7.87 26.22 31.47
C ALA A 22 8.78 26.69 30.32
N GLY A 23 9.69 27.64 30.57
CA GLY A 23 10.60 28.13 29.52
C GLY A 23 11.46 27.03 28.89
N SER A 24 11.72 25.94 29.62
CA SER A 24 12.40 24.75 29.11
C SER A 24 11.55 23.92 28.15
N ALA A 25 10.22 23.94 28.28
CA ALA A 25 9.33 23.09 27.50
C ALA A 25 9.30 23.51 26.02
N LEU A 26 9.25 24.82 25.74
CA LEU A 26 9.35 25.32 24.37
C LEU A 26 10.71 24.95 23.73
N ALA A 27 11.81 25.05 24.50
CA ALA A 27 13.12 24.64 24.01
C ALA A 27 13.21 23.12 23.77
N ALA A 28 12.50 22.31 24.56
CA ALA A 28 12.38 20.87 24.34
C ALA A 28 11.59 20.56 23.06
N MET A 29 10.44 21.23 22.84
CA MET A 29 9.66 21.10 21.60
C MET A 29 10.48 21.48 20.37
N GLN A 30 11.27 22.56 20.45
CA GLN A 30 12.18 22.95 19.37
C GLN A 30 13.28 21.92 19.13
N ALA A 31 13.77 21.26 20.19
CA ALA A 31 14.76 20.20 20.05
C ALA A 31 14.16 18.94 19.40
N ILE A 32 12.90 18.60 19.73
CA ILE A 32 12.14 17.54 19.05
C ILE A 32 11.97 17.86 17.56
N ALA A 33 11.49 19.05 17.20
CA ALA A 33 11.37 19.45 15.79
C ALA A 33 12.73 19.40 15.05
N GLY A 34 13.83 19.66 15.77
CA GLY A 34 15.19 19.55 15.26
C GLY A 34 15.67 18.13 14.94
N THR A 35 14.93 17.09 15.35
CA THR A 35 15.22 15.69 14.96
C THR A 35 14.42 15.24 13.73
N ASN A 36 13.88 16.17 12.93
CA ASN A 36 12.94 15.88 11.83
C ASN A 36 11.64 15.18 12.24
N ALA A 37 11.30 15.18 13.54
CA ALA A 37 10.01 14.70 14.00
C ALA A 37 8.89 15.60 13.45
N ASN A 38 7.74 14.99 13.16
CA ASN A 38 6.55 15.68 12.63
C ASN A 38 5.37 15.70 13.62
N SER A 39 5.54 15.10 14.79
CA SER A 39 4.49 15.00 15.80
C SER A 39 5.04 15.06 17.24
N ILE A 40 4.16 15.41 18.17
CA ILE A 40 4.42 15.38 19.61
C ILE A 40 3.18 14.89 20.36
N GLU A 41 3.38 14.02 21.34
CA GLU A 41 2.30 13.51 22.18
C GLU A 41 2.31 14.24 23.53
N LEU A 42 1.36 15.15 23.74
CA LEU A 42 1.19 15.86 25.01
C LEU A 42 0.43 14.96 25.99
N ALA A 43 1.12 14.51 27.05
CA ALA A 43 0.54 13.62 28.05
C ALA A 43 0.31 14.31 29.41
N PRO A 44 -0.83 14.99 29.62
CA PRO A 44 -1.23 15.49 30.94
C PRO A 44 -1.72 14.34 31.84
N ARG A 45 -1.66 14.51 33.16
CA ARG A 45 -2.12 13.49 34.12
C ARG A 45 -3.40 13.89 34.85
N LEU A 46 -4.32 12.94 34.94
CA LEU A 46 -5.47 12.89 35.84
C LEU A 46 -5.17 11.90 36.99
N PHE A 47 -5.91 12.01 38.09
CA PHE A 47 -5.62 11.26 39.31
C PHE A 47 -6.81 10.53 39.90
N MET A 48 -6.49 9.44 40.60
CA MET A 48 -7.35 8.75 41.54
C MET A 48 -6.67 8.69 42.92
N GLN A 49 -7.44 8.54 43.99
CA GLN A 49 -6.85 8.51 45.33
C GLN A 49 -6.07 7.21 45.61
N THR A 50 -6.65 6.07 45.23
CA THR A 50 -6.07 4.72 45.36
C THR A 50 -6.51 3.85 44.19
N ARG A 51 -5.92 2.66 44.08
CA ARG A 51 -6.30 1.68 43.03
C ARG A 51 -7.77 1.23 43.04
N THR A 52 -8.47 1.36 44.17
CA THR A 52 -9.90 0.95 44.30
C THR A 52 -10.86 2.13 44.36
N SER A 53 -10.34 3.36 44.25
CA SER A 53 -11.18 4.56 44.20
C SER A 53 -12.03 4.56 42.93
N ASN A 54 -13.14 5.29 42.94
CA ASN A 54 -14.01 5.42 41.77
C ASN A 54 -13.87 6.82 41.14
N ASP A 55 -13.65 7.86 41.96
CA ASP A 55 -13.55 9.22 41.44
C ASP A 55 -12.21 9.48 40.75
N VAL A 56 -12.27 10.02 39.54
CA VAL A 56 -11.14 10.61 38.81
C VAL A 56 -11.21 12.12 38.97
N PHE A 57 -10.09 12.77 39.24
CA PHE A 57 -10.01 14.21 39.47
C PHE A 57 -8.71 14.82 38.92
N ALA A 58 -8.75 16.12 38.64
CA ALA A 58 -7.57 16.94 38.44
C ALA A 58 -6.94 17.30 39.80
N GLU A 59 -5.74 16.79 40.08
CA GLU A 59 -4.95 17.25 41.23
C GLU A 59 -4.32 18.62 40.90
N PRO A 60 -4.60 19.69 41.66
CA PRO A 60 -4.27 21.07 41.26
C PRO A 60 -2.78 21.38 41.02
N ASN A 61 -1.85 20.68 41.67
CA ASN A 61 -0.41 20.87 41.55
C ASN A 61 0.23 19.92 40.54
N LYS A 62 -0.49 18.86 40.14
CA LYS A 62 0.05 17.81 39.25
C LYS A 62 -0.60 17.77 37.87
N THR A 63 -1.84 18.23 37.74
CA THR A 63 -2.60 18.23 36.49
C THR A 63 -2.37 19.54 35.77
N GLU A 64 -2.07 19.49 34.48
CA GLU A 64 -1.98 20.70 33.66
C GLU A 64 -3.32 21.43 33.61
N SER A 65 -3.28 22.76 33.65
CA SER A 65 -4.47 23.56 33.38
C SER A 65 -4.83 23.55 31.89
N ASP A 66 -6.10 23.74 31.59
CA ASP A 66 -6.61 23.86 30.20
C ASP A 66 -5.80 24.89 29.40
N ALA A 67 -5.47 26.04 30.01
CA ALA A 67 -4.67 27.09 29.38
C ALA A 67 -3.25 26.63 29.04
N ASN A 68 -2.63 25.77 29.87
CA ASN A 68 -1.30 25.24 29.60
C ASN A 68 -1.35 24.24 28.44
N ILE A 69 -2.38 23.38 28.38
CA ILE A 69 -2.56 22.42 27.29
C ILE A 69 -2.77 23.15 25.97
N LEU A 70 -3.67 24.16 25.93
CA LEU A 70 -3.92 25.00 24.76
C LEU A 70 -2.66 25.70 24.27
N GLN A 71 -1.90 26.30 25.20
CA GLN A 71 -0.66 27.00 24.84
C GLN A 71 0.43 26.04 24.33
N ALA A 72 0.53 24.85 24.90
CA ALA A 72 1.50 23.83 24.49
C ALA A 72 1.20 23.30 23.09
N ALA A 73 -0.07 23.02 22.80
CA ALA A 73 -0.50 22.60 21.46
C ALA A 73 -0.21 23.71 20.43
N ALA A 74 -0.55 24.97 20.74
CA ALA A 74 -0.26 26.10 19.86
C ALA A 74 1.25 26.29 19.62
N ASN A 75 2.08 26.08 20.66
CA ASN A 75 3.53 26.17 20.53
C ASN A 75 4.09 25.07 19.61
N ALA A 76 3.61 23.84 19.75
CA ALA A 76 4.02 22.70 18.94
C ALA A 76 3.62 22.88 17.46
N GLN A 77 2.37 23.26 17.21
CA GLN A 77 1.86 23.52 15.86
C GLN A 77 2.60 24.68 15.18
N ALA A 78 2.96 25.73 15.93
CA ALA A 78 3.71 26.87 15.41
C ALA A 78 5.12 26.51 14.92
N ILE A 79 5.66 25.36 15.32
CA ILE A 79 6.95 24.83 14.86
C ILE A 79 6.80 23.59 13.95
N GLY A 80 5.59 23.32 13.45
CA GLY A 80 5.32 22.28 12.46
C GLY A 80 5.03 20.89 13.04
N LEU A 81 4.86 20.74 14.36
CA LEU A 81 4.51 19.46 14.98
C LEU A 81 2.99 19.31 15.06
N SER A 82 2.48 18.22 14.50
CA SER A 82 1.13 17.73 14.81
C SER A 82 1.05 17.29 16.27
N VAL A 83 -0.13 17.34 16.86
CA VAL A 83 -0.30 17.10 18.30
C VAL A 83 -1.26 15.95 18.53
N THR A 84 -0.81 14.95 19.28
CA THR A 84 -1.66 13.96 19.94
C THR A 84 -1.83 14.36 21.40
N LEU A 85 -3.07 14.41 21.89
CA LEU A 85 -3.35 14.62 23.32
C LEU A 85 -3.60 13.26 23.98
N LYS A 86 -2.84 12.93 25.03
CA LYS A 86 -2.94 11.64 25.74
C LYS A 86 -3.11 11.84 27.25
N PRO A 87 -4.33 12.14 27.73
CA PRO A 87 -4.60 12.21 29.16
C PRO A 87 -4.39 10.85 29.83
N MET A 88 -3.49 10.78 30.82
CA MET A 88 -3.17 9.56 31.57
C MET A 88 -3.82 9.58 32.95
N VAL A 89 -4.27 8.43 33.45
CA VAL A 89 -4.76 8.31 34.85
C VAL A 89 -3.70 7.65 35.73
N SER A 90 -3.47 8.20 36.92
CA SER A 90 -2.55 7.62 37.89
C SER A 90 -3.13 7.64 39.31
N ALA A 91 -2.82 6.63 40.14
CA ALA A 91 -3.20 6.64 41.54
C ALA A 91 -2.18 7.40 42.40
N LEU A 92 -2.65 8.21 43.34
CA LEU A 92 -1.80 8.96 44.27
C LEU A 92 -1.05 8.07 45.28
N ASP A 93 -1.50 6.83 45.48
CA ASP A 93 -0.83 5.82 46.30
C ASP A 93 0.37 5.15 45.59
N GLY A 94 0.67 5.53 44.34
CA GLY A 94 1.75 4.97 43.54
C GLY A 94 1.35 3.75 42.73
N THR A 95 0.08 3.34 42.73
CA THR A 95 -0.38 2.24 41.88
C THR A 95 -0.32 2.64 40.41
N LEU A 96 0.24 1.75 39.59
CA LEU A 96 0.33 1.89 38.13
C LEU A 96 -1.04 1.69 37.46
N ALA A 97 -1.24 2.30 36.28
CA ALA A 97 -2.53 2.33 35.57
C ALA A 97 -3.10 0.94 35.30
N TYR A 98 -2.25 0.00 34.86
CA TYR A 98 -2.68 -1.38 34.58
C TYR A 98 -3.17 -2.14 35.81
N ALA A 99 -2.89 -1.65 37.02
CA ALA A 99 -3.27 -2.27 38.29
C ALA A 99 -4.47 -1.60 38.96
N LEU A 100 -5.11 -0.62 38.31
CA LEU A 100 -6.34 0.01 38.80
C LEU A 100 -7.52 -0.97 38.75
N ILE A 101 -8.26 -1.04 39.84
CA ILE A 101 -9.43 -1.91 40.02
C ILE A 101 -10.50 -1.19 40.85
N PRO A 102 -11.21 -0.20 40.27
CA PRO A 102 -12.25 0.56 40.96
C PRO A 102 -13.27 -0.37 41.64
N SER A 103 -13.66 -0.01 42.86
CA SER A 103 -14.64 -0.78 43.64
C SER A 103 -16.05 -0.78 43.03
N ASP A 104 -16.38 0.29 42.30
CA ASP A 104 -17.58 0.45 41.49
C ASP A 104 -17.16 0.94 40.10
N PRO A 105 -17.04 0.02 39.12
CA PRO A 105 -16.69 0.37 37.75
C PRO A 105 -17.67 1.38 37.12
N ALA A 106 -18.97 1.32 37.43
CA ALA A 106 -19.95 2.24 36.85
C ALA A 106 -19.70 3.68 37.32
N ALA A 107 -19.46 3.86 38.62
CA ALA A 107 -19.10 5.16 39.18
C ALA A 107 -17.77 5.68 38.62
N PHE A 108 -16.79 4.78 38.44
CA PHE A 108 -15.51 5.14 37.82
C PHE A 108 -15.69 5.64 36.39
N PHE A 109 -16.35 4.87 35.53
CA PHE A 109 -16.53 5.27 34.14
C PHE A 109 -17.37 6.54 34.00
N ALA A 110 -18.36 6.76 34.87
CA ALA A 110 -19.10 8.02 34.90
C ALA A 110 -18.19 9.22 35.24
N SER A 111 -17.31 9.09 36.24
CA SER A 111 -16.34 10.13 36.58
C SER A 111 -15.29 10.34 35.49
N TYR A 112 -14.75 9.25 34.95
CA TYR A 112 -13.71 9.28 33.94
C TYR A 112 -14.22 9.90 32.64
N LYS A 113 -15.42 9.50 32.19
CA LYS A 113 -16.08 10.07 31.01
C LYS A 113 -16.19 11.59 31.08
N ASN A 114 -16.62 12.15 32.22
CA ASN A 114 -16.72 13.60 32.37
C ASN A 114 -15.37 14.32 32.13
N HIS A 115 -14.27 13.73 32.56
CA HIS A 115 -12.94 14.30 32.36
C HIS A 115 -12.43 14.08 30.94
N MET A 116 -12.72 12.94 30.33
CA MET A 116 -12.35 12.69 28.95
C MET A 116 -13.12 13.57 27.96
N VAL A 117 -14.41 13.85 28.21
CA VAL A 117 -15.18 14.82 27.42
C VAL A 117 -14.61 16.23 27.57
N HIS A 118 -14.25 16.65 28.79
CA HIS A 118 -13.57 17.95 29.00
C HIS A 118 -12.22 18.03 28.27
N MET A 119 -11.41 16.97 28.32
CA MET A 119 -10.16 16.90 27.56
C MET A 119 -10.39 16.91 26.05
N ALA A 120 -11.50 16.33 25.57
CA ALA A 120 -11.89 16.34 24.17
C ALA A 120 -12.32 17.75 23.70
N GLU A 121 -13.05 18.51 24.52
CA GLU A 121 -13.36 19.92 24.24
C GLU A 121 -12.07 20.77 24.13
N ILE A 122 -11.08 20.52 24.99
CA ILE A 122 -9.77 21.17 24.91
C ILE A 122 -9.03 20.75 23.64
N ALA A 123 -9.02 19.45 23.31
CA ALA A 123 -8.38 18.92 22.10
C ALA A 123 -8.96 19.56 20.83
N GLU A 124 -10.29 19.66 20.75
CA GLU A 124 -11.01 20.31 19.65
C GLU A 124 -10.61 21.79 19.55
N GLN A 125 -10.65 22.51 20.68
CA GLN A 125 -10.27 23.92 20.71
C GLN A 125 -8.79 24.13 20.31
N ALA A 126 -7.92 23.19 20.66
CA ALA A 126 -6.49 23.23 20.35
C ALA A 126 -6.16 22.81 18.91
N GLY A 127 -7.11 22.27 18.14
CA GLY A 127 -6.82 21.68 16.82
C GLY A 127 -5.89 20.47 16.90
N VAL A 128 -6.00 19.69 17.97
CA VAL A 128 -5.28 18.42 18.14
C VAL A 128 -5.74 17.43 17.07
N THR A 129 -4.81 16.71 16.45
CA THR A 129 -5.13 15.77 15.36
C THR A 129 -5.65 14.44 15.90
N MET A 130 -5.15 14.01 17.07
CA MET A 130 -5.53 12.74 17.69
C MET A 130 -5.70 12.85 19.22
N LEU A 131 -6.74 12.21 19.76
CA LEU A 131 -6.98 12.09 21.21
C LEU A 131 -6.89 10.62 21.63
N SER A 132 -6.00 10.30 22.56
CA SER A 132 -5.98 9.01 23.23
C SER A 132 -6.94 9.01 24.42
N ILE A 133 -7.95 8.14 24.40
CA ILE A 133 -9.02 8.12 25.41
C ILE A 133 -8.67 7.35 26.68
N GLY A 134 -7.46 6.78 26.74
CA GLY A 134 -6.97 6.04 27.89
C GLY A 134 -5.57 5.47 27.65
N ASN A 135 -4.90 5.12 28.75
CA ASN A 135 -3.54 4.62 28.73
C ASN A 135 -3.38 3.48 29.74
N GLU A 136 -3.12 2.27 29.24
CA GLU A 136 -2.80 1.06 29.99
C GLU A 136 -3.82 0.72 31.09
N LEU A 137 -5.12 0.84 30.81
CA LEU A 137 -6.18 0.47 31.75
C LEU A 137 -6.54 -1.03 31.65
N GLY A 138 -5.53 -1.90 31.64
CA GLY A 138 -5.66 -3.34 31.30
C GLY A 138 -6.62 -4.17 32.15
N LYS A 139 -6.99 -3.73 33.35
CA LYS A 139 -8.05 -4.38 34.16
C LYS A 139 -9.46 -3.85 33.87
N LEU A 140 -9.58 -2.89 32.95
CA LEU A 140 -10.79 -2.13 32.62
C LEU A 140 -11.10 -2.11 31.11
N SER A 141 -10.37 -2.84 30.26
CA SER A 141 -10.57 -2.83 28.79
C SER A 141 -11.29 -4.05 28.21
N GLY A 142 -11.45 -5.11 29.02
CA GLY A 142 -12.10 -6.36 28.61
C GLY A 142 -13.61 -6.25 28.33
N PRO A 143 -14.23 -7.30 27.74
CA PRO A 143 -15.62 -7.28 27.25
C PRO A 143 -16.68 -6.83 28.25
N GLN A 144 -16.48 -7.10 29.55
CA GLN A 144 -17.37 -6.68 30.62
C GLN A 144 -17.47 -5.15 30.80
N TYR A 145 -16.52 -4.40 30.24
CA TYR A 145 -16.50 -2.93 30.28
C TYR A 145 -16.83 -2.28 28.95
N ARG A 146 -17.03 -3.05 27.87
CA ARG A 146 -17.27 -2.55 26.51
C ARG A 146 -18.36 -1.48 26.46
N SER A 147 -19.48 -1.67 27.17
CA SER A 147 -20.58 -0.69 27.15
C SER A 147 -20.20 0.66 27.74
N TYR A 148 -19.29 0.70 28.73
CA TYR A 148 -18.82 1.96 29.30
C TYR A 148 -17.87 2.68 28.35
N TRP A 149 -16.98 1.94 27.68
CA TRP A 149 -16.09 2.50 26.68
C TRP A 149 -16.84 3.05 25.46
N VAL A 150 -17.84 2.33 24.95
CA VAL A 150 -18.69 2.82 23.86
C VAL A 150 -19.39 4.12 24.26
N ASP A 151 -20.01 4.19 25.45
CA ASP A 151 -20.65 5.41 25.95
C ASP A 151 -19.66 6.59 26.13
N LEU A 152 -18.44 6.31 26.58
CA LEU A 152 -17.37 7.29 26.66
C LEU A 152 -16.96 7.80 25.28
N ILE A 153 -16.71 6.90 24.33
CA ILE A 153 -16.30 7.23 22.95
C ILE A 153 -17.39 8.04 22.26
N ASP A 154 -18.66 7.64 22.35
CA ASP A 154 -19.78 8.36 21.77
C ASP A 154 -19.90 9.78 22.34
N SER A 155 -19.62 9.94 23.65
CA SER A 155 -19.63 11.25 24.31
C SER A 155 -18.44 12.13 23.89
N VAL A 156 -17.25 11.55 23.72
CA VAL A 156 -16.06 12.25 23.20
C VAL A 156 -16.28 12.67 21.75
N ARG A 157 -16.84 11.78 20.92
CA ARG A 157 -17.16 12.04 19.51
C ARG A 157 -18.20 13.14 19.31
N ALA A 158 -19.03 13.42 20.30
CA ALA A 158 -19.97 14.53 20.25
C ALA A 158 -19.31 15.92 20.33
N VAL A 159 -18.04 16.00 20.76
CA VAL A 159 -17.31 17.26 20.95
C VAL A 159 -15.97 17.33 20.22
N PHE A 160 -15.38 16.20 19.82
CA PHE A 160 -14.07 16.13 19.14
C PHE A 160 -14.15 15.42 17.80
N HIS A 161 -13.59 16.06 16.76
CA HIS A 161 -13.70 15.62 15.36
C HIS A 161 -12.38 15.12 14.74
N GLY A 162 -11.26 15.12 15.48
CA GLY A 162 -10.01 14.46 15.07
C GLY A 162 -10.02 12.94 15.30
N GLU A 163 -8.89 12.27 15.15
CA GLU A 163 -8.78 10.80 15.35
C GLU A 163 -8.83 10.41 16.83
N ILE A 164 -9.51 9.32 17.18
CA ILE A 164 -9.52 8.75 18.53
C ILE A 164 -8.68 7.49 18.52
N THR A 165 -7.83 7.34 19.52
CA THR A 165 -7.11 6.11 19.81
C THR A 165 -7.27 5.72 21.28
N TYR A 166 -6.80 4.55 21.65
CA TYR A 166 -6.62 4.11 23.03
C TYR A 166 -5.24 3.48 23.14
N ALA A 167 -4.43 3.89 24.12
CA ALA A 167 -3.07 3.39 24.29
C ALA A 167 -3.06 2.15 25.20
N ALA A 168 -3.17 0.96 24.61
CA ALA A 168 -3.11 -0.30 25.34
C ALA A 168 -1.67 -0.69 25.66
N ALA A 169 -1.42 -1.33 26.79
CA ALA A 169 -0.15 -2.06 26.98
C ALA A 169 -0.03 -3.19 25.94
N THR A 170 1.19 -3.61 25.61
CA THR A 170 1.42 -4.73 24.67
C THR A 170 0.64 -5.99 25.08
N ASP A 171 0.61 -6.30 26.38
CA ASP A 171 -0.09 -7.46 26.94
C ASP A 171 -1.58 -7.25 27.23
N GLU A 172 -2.06 -6.04 27.02
CA GLU A 172 -3.47 -5.67 27.07
C GLU A 172 -4.13 -5.76 25.68
N ALA A 173 -3.39 -5.50 24.61
CA ALA A 173 -3.90 -5.24 23.27
C ALA A 173 -4.91 -6.27 22.74
N ILE A 174 -4.64 -7.57 22.95
CA ILE A 174 -5.53 -8.67 22.53
C ILE A 174 -6.86 -8.71 23.29
N ASN A 175 -6.91 -8.10 24.49
CA ASN A 175 -8.07 -8.12 25.37
C ASN A 175 -8.94 -6.86 25.24
N VAL A 176 -8.49 -5.84 24.52
CA VAL A 176 -9.26 -4.60 24.35
C VAL A 176 -10.50 -4.90 23.50
N SER A 177 -11.65 -4.72 24.13
CA SER A 177 -12.92 -5.18 23.58
C SER A 177 -13.61 -4.18 22.67
N PHE A 178 -12.95 -3.09 22.26
CA PHE A 178 -13.57 -1.93 21.58
C PHE A 178 -12.70 -1.29 20.49
N TRP A 179 -11.74 -2.00 19.93
CA TRP A 179 -10.96 -1.51 18.78
C TRP A 179 -11.83 -1.11 17.58
N ASP A 180 -12.99 -1.75 17.39
CA ASP A 180 -13.97 -1.38 16.37
C ASP A 180 -14.56 0.03 16.54
N LYS A 181 -14.36 0.68 17.69
CA LYS A 181 -14.93 2.00 18.04
C LYS A 181 -13.95 3.17 18.03
N VAL A 182 -12.64 2.91 17.96
CA VAL A 182 -11.61 3.96 17.79
C VAL A 182 -11.22 4.07 16.32
N ASP A 183 -10.44 5.05 15.89
CA ASP A 183 -10.02 5.15 14.48
C ASP A 183 -8.68 4.47 14.23
N VAL A 184 -7.79 4.49 15.23
CA VAL A 184 -6.44 3.93 15.16
C VAL A 184 -6.17 3.08 16.40
N ILE A 185 -5.57 1.90 16.23
CA ILE A 185 -5.18 1.00 17.33
C ILE A 185 -3.91 1.56 17.98
N GLY A 186 -4.01 2.01 19.23
CA GLY A 186 -2.89 2.60 19.96
C GLY A 186 -2.21 1.59 20.88
N ILE A 187 -0.89 1.46 20.76
CA ILE A 187 -0.12 0.49 21.56
C ILE A 187 1.06 1.17 22.24
N ASN A 188 1.20 0.97 23.54
CA ASN A 188 2.46 1.12 24.24
C ASN A 188 3.29 -0.15 24.01
N ALA A 189 4.13 -0.13 22.97
CA ALA A 189 4.85 -1.26 22.41
C ALA A 189 6.20 -1.45 23.13
N TYR A 190 6.20 -2.35 24.12
CA TYR A 190 7.37 -2.75 24.90
C TYR A 190 7.51 -4.28 25.02
N PRO A 191 7.41 -5.05 23.92
CA PRO A 191 7.65 -6.49 24.00
C PRO A 191 9.11 -6.75 24.41
N PRO A 192 9.40 -7.76 25.24
CA PRO A 192 10.76 -8.21 25.43
C PRO A 192 11.26 -8.85 24.14
N LEU A 193 12.45 -8.44 23.69
CA LEU A 193 13.01 -8.91 22.43
C LEU A 193 14.02 -10.03 22.66
N THR A 194 14.78 -9.98 23.76
CA THR A 194 15.87 -10.92 23.98
C THR A 194 15.97 -11.36 25.43
N THR A 195 16.74 -12.42 25.66
CA THR A 195 17.22 -12.82 26.99
C THR A 195 18.69 -12.46 27.21
N THR A 196 19.35 -11.92 26.19
CA THR A 196 20.76 -11.51 26.23
C THR A 196 20.86 -10.05 26.65
N THR A 197 21.86 -9.72 27.46
CA THR A 197 22.03 -8.35 27.97
C THR A 197 22.62 -7.38 26.94
N ASP A 198 23.35 -7.88 25.96
CA ASP A 198 23.99 -7.09 24.90
C ASP A 198 23.76 -7.77 23.52
N PRO A 199 22.52 -7.75 23.00
CA PRO A 199 22.20 -8.34 21.70
C PRO A 199 22.74 -7.47 20.56
N THR A 200 23.14 -8.11 19.47
CA THR A 200 23.42 -7.41 18.21
C THR A 200 22.12 -6.86 17.59
N VAL A 201 22.26 -5.88 16.70
CA VAL A 201 21.13 -5.34 15.91
C VAL A 201 20.40 -6.45 15.15
N GLU A 202 21.14 -7.38 14.53
CA GLU A 202 20.56 -8.52 13.79
C GLU A 202 19.78 -9.47 14.69
N GLU A 203 20.27 -9.76 15.91
CA GLU A 203 19.52 -10.56 16.89
C GLU A 203 18.22 -9.87 17.31
N MET A 204 18.21 -8.54 17.42
CA MET A 204 17.01 -7.78 17.75
C MET A 204 16.02 -7.70 16.58
N VAL A 205 16.49 -7.55 15.34
CA VAL A 205 15.65 -7.62 14.14
C VAL A 205 14.98 -8.99 14.05
N ASN A 206 15.74 -10.08 14.25
CA ASN A 206 15.21 -11.43 14.28
C ASN A 206 14.22 -11.65 15.45
N ALA A 207 14.42 -10.99 16.58
CA ALA A 207 13.52 -11.08 17.72
C ALA A 207 12.13 -10.45 17.45
N TRP A 208 12.08 -9.33 16.73
CA TRP A 208 10.80 -8.75 16.29
C TRP A 208 10.01 -9.68 15.36
N ASN A 209 10.71 -10.52 14.63
CA ASN A 209 10.19 -11.47 13.64
C ASN A 209 10.08 -12.91 14.13
N SER A 210 10.31 -13.17 15.42
CA SER A 210 10.22 -14.52 15.97
C SER A 210 9.27 -14.57 17.16
N MET A 211 8.56 -15.70 17.26
CA MET A 211 7.72 -15.98 18.41
C MET A 211 8.59 -15.98 19.68
N SER A 212 8.13 -15.25 20.70
CA SER A 212 8.78 -15.23 22.01
C SER A 212 9.01 -16.64 22.57
N THR A 213 10.19 -16.86 23.14
CA THR A 213 10.51 -18.08 23.90
C THR A 213 9.95 -18.06 25.33
N ASP A 214 9.58 -16.88 25.83
CA ASP A 214 8.87 -16.74 27.09
C ASP A 214 7.39 -17.13 26.94
N ASP A 215 6.96 -18.04 27.81
CA ASP A 215 5.68 -18.71 27.79
C ASP A 215 4.48 -17.80 28.11
N TYR A 216 4.72 -16.67 28.77
CA TYR A 216 3.71 -15.63 29.02
C TYR A 216 3.57 -14.74 27.78
N TRP A 217 4.69 -14.23 27.27
CA TRP A 217 4.70 -13.34 26.11
C TRP A 217 4.24 -14.01 24.82
N ALA A 218 4.58 -15.29 24.64
CA ALA A 218 4.05 -16.10 23.54
C ALA A 218 2.51 -16.17 23.62
N LYS A 219 1.92 -16.43 24.80
CA LYS A 219 0.44 -16.47 24.95
C LYS A 219 -0.21 -15.12 24.72
N VAL A 220 0.41 -14.06 25.22
CA VAL A 220 -0.05 -12.68 25.09
C VAL A 220 -0.14 -12.26 23.62
N MET A 221 0.88 -12.60 22.82
CA MET A 221 0.93 -12.32 21.38
C MET A 221 0.32 -13.45 20.55
N ASN A 222 -0.55 -14.28 21.14
CA ASN A 222 -1.23 -15.39 20.45
C ASN A 222 -0.30 -16.33 19.65
N HIS A 223 0.91 -16.56 20.18
CA HIS A 223 1.98 -17.37 19.60
C HIS A 223 2.49 -16.89 18.24
N MET A 224 2.33 -15.60 17.95
CA MET A 224 2.88 -14.91 16.79
C MET A 224 4.19 -14.19 17.15
N SER A 225 4.94 -13.75 16.14
CA SER A 225 6.00 -12.75 16.35
C SER A 225 5.37 -11.40 16.77
N PRO A 226 6.13 -10.48 17.39
CA PRO A 226 5.65 -9.13 17.61
C PRO A 226 5.08 -8.44 16.36
N VAL A 227 5.75 -8.52 15.21
CA VAL A 227 5.27 -7.90 13.96
C VAL A 227 3.96 -8.52 13.52
N ASP A 228 3.90 -9.84 13.39
CA ASP A 228 2.69 -10.58 12.99
C ASP A 228 1.52 -10.31 13.94
N PHE A 229 1.78 -10.21 15.24
CA PHE A 229 0.75 -9.90 16.23
C PHE A 229 0.13 -8.53 15.97
N PHE A 230 0.93 -7.49 15.76
CA PHE A 230 0.42 -6.15 15.50
C PHE A 230 -0.25 -6.05 14.13
N HIS A 231 0.33 -6.66 13.09
CA HIS A 231 -0.30 -6.72 11.77
C HIS A 231 -1.65 -7.45 11.83
N SER A 232 -1.75 -8.56 12.57
CA SER A 232 -3.02 -9.29 12.74
C SER A 232 -4.10 -8.44 13.40
N LEU A 233 -3.75 -7.55 14.34
CA LEU A 233 -4.69 -6.61 14.93
C LEU A 233 -5.17 -5.58 13.89
N ALA A 234 -4.25 -5.09 13.04
CA ALA A 234 -4.60 -4.16 11.98
C ALA A 234 -5.62 -4.77 11.01
N LEU A 235 -5.34 -6.01 10.55
CA LEU A 235 -6.22 -6.75 9.64
C LEU A 235 -7.56 -7.12 10.29
N GLN A 236 -7.55 -7.55 11.56
CA GLN A 236 -8.77 -7.94 12.25
C GLN A 236 -9.79 -6.80 12.35
N TYR A 237 -9.32 -5.56 12.53
CA TYR A 237 -10.18 -4.40 12.76
C TYR A 237 -10.23 -3.43 11.58
N ASP A 238 -9.47 -3.69 10.52
CA ASP A 238 -9.31 -2.81 9.34
C ASP A 238 -8.85 -1.40 9.73
N LYS A 239 -7.77 -1.33 10.53
CA LYS A 239 -7.26 -0.08 11.12
C LYS A 239 -5.75 -0.10 11.23
N GLN A 240 -5.14 1.07 11.08
CA GLN A 240 -3.71 1.19 11.31
C GLN A 240 -3.35 1.00 12.80
N VAL A 241 -2.16 0.47 13.04
CA VAL A 241 -1.54 0.39 14.36
C VAL A 241 -0.58 1.56 14.55
N PHE A 242 -0.75 2.27 15.65
CA PHE A 242 0.12 3.36 16.07
C PHE A 242 0.79 3.00 17.39
N PHE A 243 2.12 3.07 17.44
CA PHE A 243 2.84 2.92 18.69
C PHE A 243 2.79 4.24 19.46
N THR A 244 1.76 4.40 20.27
CA THR A 244 1.57 5.56 21.16
C THR A 244 2.72 5.72 22.13
N GLU A 245 3.39 4.63 22.52
CA GLU A 245 4.68 4.67 23.21
C GLU A 245 5.57 3.53 22.73
N THR A 246 6.84 3.81 22.47
CA THR A 246 7.89 2.79 22.40
C THR A 246 9.22 3.42 22.80
N GLY A 247 10.13 2.65 23.37
CA GLY A 247 11.45 3.20 23.71
C GLY A 247 12.29 2.28 24.56
N TYR A 248 13.56 2.65 24.66
CA TYR A 248 14.59 1.87 25.34
C TYR A 248 15.35 2.80 26.29
N ARG A 249 15.72 2.30 27.46
CA ARG A 249 16.58 3.05 28.38
C ARG A 249 18.03 2.84 27.99
N SER A 250 18.91 3.77 28.36
CA SER A 250 20.35 3.59 28.16
C SER A 250 20.98 2.77 29.28
N LEU A 251 20.60 1.50 29.37
CA LEU A 251 21.02 0.55 30.39
C LEU A 251 21.24 -0.83 29.79
N ASP A 252 22.26 -1.51 30.29
CA ASP A 252 22.55 -2.92 30.02
C ASP A 252 21.31 -3.80 30.24
N GLY A 253 20.90 -4.55 29.22
CA GLY A 253 19.71 -5.41 29.21
C GLY A 253 18.40 -4.67 28.98
N THR A 254 18.41 -3.44 28.43
CA THR A 254 17.16 -2.71 28.13
C THR A 254 16.24 -3.48 27.20
N ASN A 255 16.78 -4.35 26.34
CA ASN A 255 16.00 -5.14 25.38
C ASN A 255 15.30 -6.37 26.00
N ILE A 256 15.69 -6.75 27.22
CA ILE A 256 15.03 -7.82 28.00
C ILE A 256 13.74 -7.32 28.64
N SER A 257 13.72 -6.04 29.06
CA SER A 257 12.53 -5.42 29.63
C SER A 257 12.43 -3.94 29.23
N PRO A 258 12.03 -3.65 27.98
CA PRO A 258 11.99 -2.28 27.47
C PRO A 258 11.11 -1.34 28.29
N GLY A 259 9.97 -1.81 28.81
CA GLY A 259 9.09 -1.07 29.71
C GLY A 259 9.46 -1.15 31.20
N GLY A 260 10.52 -1.89 31.54
CA GLY A 260 10.92 -2.18 32.91
C GLY A 260 11.66 -1.04 33.61
N TRP A 261 11.24 -0.74 34.84
CA TRP A 261 11.94 0.25 35.68
C TRP A 261 13.16 -0.32 36.44
N ALA A 262 13.35 -1.65 36.48
CA ALA A 262 14.37 -2.29 37.30
C ALA A 262 15.00 -3.51 36.59
N GLU A 263 16.33 -3.51 36.45
CA GLU A 263 17.27 -4.50 37.02
C GLU A 263 18.74 -4.21 36.58
N GLY A 264 18.95 -3.50 35.47
CA GLY A 264 20.24 -2.93 35.08
C GLY A 264 20.53 -1.57 35.74
N THR A 265 21.75 -1.37 36.25
CA THR A 265 22.24 -0.02 36.69
C THR A 265 23.43 0.45 35.89
N THR A 266 24.00 -0.42 35.05
CA THR A 266 25.12 -0.09 34.18
C THR A 266 24.60 0.73 33.01
N GLN A 267 25.08 1.96 32.91
CA GLN A 267 24.78 2.82 31.77
C GLN A 267 25.30 2.18 30.49
N ASP A 268 24.42 2.05 29.49
CA ASP A 268 24.78 1.66 28.13
C ASP A 268 24.02 2.52 27.12
N VAL A 269 24.72 3.50 26.53
CA VAL A 269 24.12 4.37 25.51
C VAL A 269 24.17 3.74 24.12
N GLN A 270 25.03 2.73 23.92
CA GLN A 270 25.15 2.02 22.66
C GLN A 270 24.00 1.03 22.53
N GLU A 271 23.62 0.33 23.60
CA GLU A 271 22.48 -0.59 23.56
C GLU A 271 21.17 0.13 23.22
N GLN A 272 20.96 1.37 23.71
CA GLN A 272 19.82 2.20 23.28
C GLN A 272 19.88 2.53 21.78
N TYR A 273 21.07 2.86 21.26
CA TYR A 273 21.25 3.12 19.83
C TYR A 273 20.94 1.87 19.00
N ASP A 274 21.48 0.72 19.39
CA ASP A 274 21.30 -0.53 18.65
C ASP A 274 19.83 -0.99 18.67
N ALA A 275 19.13 -0.80 19.79
CA ALA A 275 17.70 -1.08 19.91
C ALA A 275 16.84 -0.20 18.99
N PHE A 276 17.12 1.11 18.92
CA PHE A 276 16.44 1.99 17.97
C PHE A 276 16.82 1.66 16.51
N ASN A 277 18.06 1.25 16.24
CA ASN A 277 18.47 0.84 14.91
C ASN A 277 17.70 -0.40 14.44
N ALA A 278 17.59 -1.41 15.30
CA ALA A 278 16.77 -2.60 15.01
C ALA A 278 15.29 -2.23 14.84
N PHE A 279 14.76 -1.36 15.69
CA PHE A 279 13.38 -0.86 15.57
C PHE A 279 13.12 -0.22 14.21
N PHE A 280 13.96 0.72 13.77
CA PHE A 280 13.75 1.39 12.49
C PHE A 280 13.95 0.48 11.27
N GLN A 281 14.86 -0.50 11.37
CA GLN A 281 15.02 -1.49 10.31
C GLN A 281 13.74 -2.29 10.12
N VAL A 282 13.20 -2.87 11.20
CA VAL A 282 11.97 -3.69 11.16
C VAL A 282 10.77 -2.85 10.74
N TRP A 283 10.48 -1.78 11.46
CA TRP A 283 9.26 -1.00 11.27
C TRP A 283 9.31 -0.09 10.04
N GLY A 284 10.52 0.18 9.53
CA GLY A 284 10.71 0.83 8.25
C GLY A 284 10.50 -0.12 7.08
N SER A 285 10.80 -1.42 7.21
CA SER A 285 10.67 -2.39 6.10
C SER A 285 9.38 -3.20 6.11
N GLU A 286 8.83 -3.49 7.28
CA GLU A 286 7.65 -4.35 7.44
C GLU A 286 6.41 -3.55 7.81
N GLY A 287 6.60 -2.30 8.27
CA GLY A 287 5.52 -1.38 8.61
C GLY A 287 4.94 -0.70 7.37
N GLY A 288 4.19 -1.46 6.57
CA GLY A 288 3.49 -0.97 5.39
C GLY A 288 2.29 -0.07 5.70
N SER A 289 1.28 -0.11 4.84
CA SER A 289 0.09 0.76 4.94
C SER A 289 -0.68 0.56 6.26
N TRP A 290 -0.53 -0.59 6.90
CA TRP A 290 -1.12 -0.91 8.21
C TRP A 290 -0.40 -0.27 9.41
N PHE A 291 0.84 0.19 9.28
CA PHE A 291 1.60 0.78 10.39
C PHE A 291 1.64 2.32 10.30
N ARG A 292 1.09 2.98 11.31
CA ARG A 292 0.98 4.44 11.36
C ARG A 292 2.29 5.13 11.75
N GLY A 293 3.17 4.44 12.47
CA GLY A 293 4.39 4.99 13.05
C GLY A 293 4.42 4.95 14.57
N ALA A 294 5.28 5.77 15.18
CA ALA A 294 5.58 5.69 16.60
C ALA A 294 5.84 7.04 17.27
N SER A 295 5.41 7.14 18.53
CA SER A 295 5.85 8.16 19.49
C SER A 295 6.91 7.58 20.41
N ILE A 296 8.15 8.00 20.19
CA ILE A 296 9.30 7.59 21.00
C ILE A 296 9.14 8.14 22.41
N TRP A 297 9.01 7.24 23.37
CA TRP A 297 8.95 7.54 24.79
C TRP A 297 10.37 7.70 25.33
N ASN A 298 10.75 8.84 25.89
CA ASN A 298 10.07 10.14 25.84
C ASN A 298 11.08 11.27 25.78
N TRP A 299 10.63 12.50 25.48
CA TRP A 299 11.47 13.69 25.64
C TRP A 299 11.18 14.39 26.98
N ASP A 300 12.22 14.76 27.73
CA ASP A 300 12.06 15.43 29.02
C ASP A 300 11.54 16.87 28.85
N THR A 301 10.44 17.21 29.52
CA THR A 301 9.82 18.54 29.44
C THR A 301 10.67 19.66 30.05
N ASN A 302 11.66 19.31 30.88
CA ASN A 302 12.65 20.26 31.39
C ASN A 302 13.88 20.37 30.46
N ASN A 303 13.86 19.68 29.33
CA ASN A 303 14.93 19.60 28.34
C ASN A 303 16.27 19.12 28.93
N LYS A 304 16.23 18.18 29.89
CA LYS A 304 17.42 17.70 30.60
C LYS A 304 17.89 16.35 30.09
N TYR A 305 19.18 16.29 29.80
CA TYR A 305 19.92 15.05 29.55
C TYR A 305 19.81 14.08 30.74
N SER A 306 19.52 12.81 30.44
CA SER A 306 19.53 11.71 31.40
C SER A 306 20.38 10.56 30.87
N PRO A 307 21.48 10.16 31.55
CA PRO A 307 22.39 9.13 31.04
C PRO A 307 21.78 7.73 30.98
N ILE A 308 20.72 7.46 31.74
CA ILE A 308 20.09 6.12 31.87
C ILE A 308 18.57 6.14 31.62
N GLY A 309 18.03 7.32 31.32
CA GLY A 309 16.59 7.50 31.04
C GLY A 309 16.23 7.05 29.64
N TYR A 310 14.95 7.10 29.32
CA TYR A 310 14.40 6.82 27.99
C TYR A 310 14.79 7.87 26.94
N SER A 311 14.84 9.15 27.33
CA SER A 311 15.11 10.24 26.38
C SER A 311 16.40 10.02 25.59
N PRO A 312 16.36 10.05 24.25
CA PRO A 312 17.56 9.97 23.42
C PRO A 312 18.34 11.29 23.43
N GLN A 313 17.77 12.38 23.97
CA GLN A 313 18.37 13.69 24.01
C GLN A 313 19.85 13.64 24.45
N GLY A 314 20.75 14.12 23.60
CA GLY A 314 22.19 14.22 23.83
C GLY A 314 22.94 12.88 23.79
N LYS A 315 22.30 11.79 23.37
CA LYS A 315 22.89 10.46 23.20
C LYS A 315 23.03 10.11 21.72
N PRO A 316 23.82 9.10 21.35
CA PRO A 316 23.96 8.65 19.95
C PRO A 316 22.61 8.33 19.28
N ALA A 317 21.66 7.77 20.03
CA ALA A 317 20.32 7.47 19.52
C ALA A 317 19.57 8.70 18.97
N GLN A 318 19.84 9.91 19.46
CA GLN A 318 19.19 11.12 18.92
C GLN A 318 19.59 11.37 17.47
N GLU A 319 20.89 11.23 17.14
CA GLU A 319 21.39 11.42 15.78
C GLU A 319 20.80 10.36 14.86
N LEU A 320 20.84 9.08 15.27
CA LEU A 320 20.20 7.98 14.54
C LEU A 320 18.73 8.24 14.22
N ILE A 321 17.92 8.61 15.23
CA ILE A 321 16.50 8.94 15.03
C ILE A 321 16.35 10.12 14.04
N THR A 322 17.23 11.13 14.14
CA THR A 322 17.20 12.30 13.25
C THR A 322 17.48 11.91 11.80
N GLU A 323 18.43 11.01 11.58
CA GLU A 323 18.80 10.50 10.26
C GLU A 323 17.65 9.67 9.66
N TRP A 324 17.05 8.77 10.42
CA TRP A 324 15.88 7.98 9.99
C TRP A 324 14.68 8.87 9.67
N TYR A 325 14.32 9.78 10.57
CA TYR A 325 13.22 10.72 10.34
C TYR A 325 13.47 11.69 9.18
N GLY A 326 14.74 11.97 8.89
CA GLY A 326 15.18 12.77 7.75
C GLY A 326 15.29 12.01 6.43
N GLY A 327 15.02 10.69 6.40
CA GLY A 327 15.15 9.85 5.21
C GLY A 327 16.60 9.63 4.75
N GLN A 328 17.58 9.68 5.66
CA GLN A 328 19.00 9.44 5.35
C GLN A 328 19.39 7.96 5.38
N HIS A 329 18.55 7.11 5.99
CA HIS A 329 18.66 5.66 5.96
C HIS A 329 17.58 5.11 5.04
N GLN A 330 17.94 4.12 4.23
CA GLN A 330 16.96 3.28 3.56
C GLN A 330 16.63 2.07 4.44
N PRO A 331 15.34 1.74 4.62
CA PRO A 331 14.95 0.47 5.20
C PRO A 331 15.56 -0.73 4.44
N PRO A 332 15.83 -1.86 5.11
CA PRO A 332 16.26 -3.07 4.44
C PRO A 332 15.18 -3.61 3.50
N GLY A 333 15.54 -3.99 2.28
CA GLY A 333 14.60 -4.61 1.35
C GLY A 333 14.15 -6.01 1.78
N GLN A 334 12.90 -6.32 1.52
CA GLN A 334 12.24 -7.59 1.76
C GLN A 334 12.26 -8.48 0.50
N THR A 335 12.15 -9.79 0.70
CA THR A 335 11.93 -10.72 -0.41
C THR A 335 10.83 -11.68 0.00
N LEU A 336 9.64 -11.49 -0.57
CA LEU A 336 8.45 -12.25 -0.26
C LEU A 336 7.99 -13.02 -1.49
N THR A 337 7.51 -14.22 -1.26
CA THR A 337 6.90 -15.07 -2.30
C THR A 337 5.61 -15.61 -1.72
N GLY A 338 4.52 -15.32 -2.41
CA GLY A 338 3.20 -15.75 -2.03
C GLY A 338 2.98 -17.23 -2.29
N SER A 339 1.83 -17.65 -1.81
CA SER A 339 1.29 -18.97 -1.92
C SER A 339 0.54 -19.14 -3.26
N PRO A 340 -0.04 -20.32 -3.49
CA PRO A 340 -0.95 -20.51 -4.62
C PRO A 340 -2.37 -19.96 -4.41
N SER A 341 -2.68 -19.40 -3.24
CA SER A 341 -3.98 -18.78 -2.97
C SER A 341 -3.81 -17.26 -2.89
N ALA A 342 -4.90 -16.54 -2.60
CA ALA A 342 -4.86 -15.10 -2.46
C ALA A 342 -4.02 -14.66 -1.25
N ASP A 343 -2.95 -13.92 -1.51
CA ASP A 343 -2.05 -13.35 -0.52
C ASP A 343 -2.24 -11.84 -0.36
N LEU A 344 -1.95 -11.34 0.83
CA LEU A 344 -1.79 -9.92 1.11
C LEU A 344 -0.35 -9.66 1.53
N MET A 345 0.40 -8.96 0.68
CA MET A 345 1.74 -8.45 0.98
C MET A 345 1.66 -6.94 1.14
N ASP A 346 1.91 -6.44 2.33
CA ASP A 346 1.87 -5.01 2.65
C ASP A 346 3.12 -4.66 3.46
N VAL A 347 4.14 -4.19 2.75
CA VAL A 347 5.48 -3.91 3.28
C VAL A 347 5.74 -2.40 3.33
N GLY A 348 6.77 -2.02 4.10
CA GLY A 348 7.13 -0.64 4.38
C GLY A 348 7.90 0.02 3.24
N GLY A 349 8.97 0.73 3.55
CA GLY A 349 9.96 1.09 2.54
C GLY A 349 11.03 0.02 2.38
N GLY A 350 11.92 0.22 1.42
CA GLY A 350 12.93 -0.77 1.05
C GLY A 350 13.06 -0.84 -0.45
N ASN A 351 14.00 -1.64 -0.94
CA ASN A 351 13.99 -2.05 -2.34
C ASN A 351 13.62 -3.54 -2.34
N ASP A 352 12.33 -3.80 -2.49
CA ASP A 352 11.69 -5.07 -2.20
C ASP A 352 11.54 -5.92 -3.46
N VAL A 353 11.49 -7.23 -3.25
CA VAL A 353 11.22 -8.21 -4.33
C VAL A 353 10.02 -9.04 -3.91
N LEU A 354 8.87 -8.76 -4.51
CA LEU A 354 7.57 -9.31 -4.13
C LEU A 354 7.00 -10.12 -5.30
N SER A 355 6.57 -11.35 -5.02
CA SER A 355 5.97 -12.22 -6.02
C SER A 355 4.70 -12.86 -5.48
N GLY A 356 3.54 -12.54 -6.05
CA GLY A 356 2.22 -13.05 -5.62
C GLY A 356 2.10 -14.56 -5.80
N GLY A 357 2.38 -15.05 -7.00
CA GLY A 357 2.40 -16.48 -7.28
C GLY A 357 1.32 -16.84 -8.28
N VAL A 358 0.41 -17.74 -7.92
CA VAL A 358 -0.74 -18.09 -8.79
C VAL A 358 -2.06 -17.82 -8.05
N GLY A 359 -2.03 -16.82 -7.17
CA GLY A 359 -3.12 -16.37 -6.33
C GLY A 359 -3.90 -15.21 -6.95
N ASN A 360 -4.92 -14.72 -6.26
CA ASN A 360 -5.43 -13.37 -6.56
C ASN A 360 -4.86 -12.47 -5.47
N ASP A 361 -3.75 -11.84 -5.76
CA ASP A 361 -2.88 -11.28 -4.75
C ASP A 361 -3.07 -9.76 -4.63
N THR A 362 -2.90 -9.25 -3.42
CA THR A 362 -2.81 -7.81 -3.17
C THR A 362 -1.41 -7.52 -2.68
N ILE A 363 -0.65 -6.74 -3.46
CA ILE A 363 0.73 -6.40 -3.18
C ILE A 363 0.86 -4.88 -3.08
N LYS A 364 1.34 -4.41 -1.93
CA LYS A 364 1.70 -3.02 -1.66
C LYS A 364 3.16 -2.97 -1.24
N ALA A 365 4.03 -2.52 -2.15
CA ALA A 365 5.47 -2.50 -1.93
C ALA A 365 5.96 -1.30 -1.12
N GLY A 366 5.14 -0.24 -1.06
CA GLY A 366 5.42 0.89 -0.19
C GLY A 366 6.48 1.79 -0.79
N GLY A 367 7.62 2.00 -0.13
CA GLY A 367 8.55 3.06 -0.53
C GLY A 367 9.97 2.61 -0.86
N GLY A 368 10.34 2.64 -2.14
CA GLY A 368 11.71 2.53 -2.66
C GLY A 368 11.69 1.89 -4.04
N ASP A 369 12.83 1.44 -4.56
CA ASP A 369 12.85 0.92 -5.94
C ASP A 369 12.52 -0.58 -5.92
N ASP A 370 11.26 -0.92 -6.14
CA ASP A 370 10.70 -2.26 -5.91
C ASP A 370 10.60 -3.09 -7.19
N THR A 371 10.59 -4.41 -7.03
CA THR A 371 10.31 -5.37 -8.10
C THR A 371 9.11 -6.22 -7.72
N ILE A 372 8.01 -6.03 -8.44
CA ILE A 372 6.72 -6.68 -8.18
C ILE A 372 6.38 -7.60 -9.34
N THR A 373 5.97 -8.82 -9.03
CA THR A 373 5.41 -9.78 -9.96
C THR A 373 4.11 -10.31 -9.37
N GLY A 374 2.95 -9.94 -9.93
CA GLY A 374 1.66 -10.49 -9.50
C GLY A 374 1.66 -12.00 -9.70
N GLY A 375 1.69 -12.43 -10.96
CA GLY A 375 1.74 -13.84 -11.31
C GLY A 375 2.55 -14.16 -12.57
N PRO A 376 2.60 -15.45 -12.96
CA PRO A 376 3.15 -15.87 -14.23
C PRO A 376 2.27 -15.44 -15.41
N ASP A 377 2.87 -15.21 -16.58
CA ASP A 377 2.16 -14.92 -17.86
C ASP A 377 1.17 -16.00 -18.33
N THR A 378 1.10 -17.13 -17.64
CA THR A 378 0.09 -18.16 -17.86
C THR A 378 -0.34 -18.67 -16.51
N ILE A 379 -1.60 -19.03 -16.32
CA ILE A 379 -2.09 -19.62 -15.07
C ILE A 379 -1.83 -21.13 -15.06
N PRO A 380 -0.68 -21.66 -14.56
CA PRO A 380 -0.48 -23.10 -14.51
C PRO A 380 -1.37 -23.68 -13.41
N LYS A 381 -2.02 -24.81 -13.69
CA LYS A 381 -2.53 -25.63 -12.60
C LYS A 381 -1.37 -26.31 -11.91
N LEU A 382 -1.23 -26.07 -10.61
CA LEU A 382 -0.28 -26.83 -9.79
C LEU A 382 -0.58 -28.33 -9.91
N THR A 383 0.46 -29.10 -10.22
CA THR A 383 0.37 -30.55 -10.40
C THR A 383 0.76 -31.33 -9.16
N GLU A 384 1.49 -30.70 -8.23
CA GLU A 384 1.91 -31.29 -6.97
C GLU A 384 1.60 -30.32 -5.82
N THR A 385 1.24 -30.87 -4.67
CA THR A 385 1.02 -30.13 -3.43
C THR A 385 1.90 -30.69 -2.34
N THR A 386 2.43 -29.79 -1.51
CA THR A 386 3.17 -30.12 -0.30
C THR A 386 2.35 -29.74 0.93
N VAL A 387 2.22 -30.66 1.89
CA VAL A 387 1.58 -30.38 3.20
C VAL A 387 2.58 -30.64 4.30
N THR A 388 2.76 -29.67 5.19
CA THR A 388 3.68 -29.75 6.32
C THR A 388 2.91 -29.74 7.63
N VAL A 389 3.29 -30.60 8.57
CA VAL A 389 2.69 -30.69 9.90
C VAL A 389 3.80 -30.59 10.93
N THR A 390 3.71 -29.60 11.81
CA THR A 390 4.66 -29.38 12.90
C THR A 390 4.00 -29.63 14.25
N GLY A 391 4.67 -30.38 15.12
CA GLY A 391 4.12 -30.73 16.44
C GLY A 391 5.01 -31.65 17.26
N TYR A 392 4.46 -32.21 18.32
CA TYR A 392 5.12 -33.17 19.20
C TYR A 392 4.09 -34.09 19.85
N SER A 393 4.54 -35.10 20.61
CA SER A 393 3.63 -36.02 21.30
C SER A 393 4.04 -36.35 22.73
N SER A 394 3.10 -36.89 23.53
CA SER A 394 3.50 -37.66 24.71
C SER A 394 4.05 -39.04 24.31
N VAL A 395 5.12 -39.46 24.98
CA VAL A 395 5.77 -40.76 24.75
C VAL A 395 5.36 -41.73 25.84
N VAL A 396 4.76 -42.86 25.46
CA VAL A 396 4.36 -43.93 26.37
C VAL A 396 5.04 -45.22 25.96
N ASP A 397 5.77 -45.83 26.91
CA ASP A 397 6.58 -47.04 26.71
C ASP A 397 7.60 -46.91 25.57
N GLY A 398 8.19 -45.72 25.42
CA GLY A 398 9.20 -45.41 24.39
C GLY A 398 8.64 -45.19 22.98
N VAL A 399 7.31 -45.15 22.83
CA VAL A 399 6.62 -44.92 21.55
C VAL A 399 5.76 -43.66 21.64
N GLY A 400 5.91 -42.78 20.66
CA GLY A 400 5.12 -41.56 20.53
C GLY A 400 3.83 -41.73 19.73
N ALA A 401 3.12 -40.62 19.52
CA ALA A 401 1.91 -40.61 18.71
C ALA A 401 2.23 -40.78 17.22
N LYS A 402 1.49 -41.66 16.56
CA LYS A 402 1.60 -41.98 15.13
C LYS A 402 0.45 -41.36 14.35
N MET A 403 0.80 -40.68 13.27
CA MET A 403 -0.15 -40.00 12.40
C MET A 403 -0.11 -40.59 10.98
N GLN A 404 -1.29 -40.75 10.39
CA GLN A 404 -1.48 -40.92 8.95
C GLN A 404 -2.03 -39.62 8.37
N PHE A 405 -1.45 -39.19 7.24
CA PHE A 405 -1.97 -38.09 6.44
C PHE A 405 -2.82 -38.65 5.30
N LEU A 406 -4.03 -38.11 5.10
CA LEU A 406 -4.92 -38.56 4.04
C LEU A 406 -5.45 -37.39 3.21
N ILE A 407 -5.56 -37.63 1.91
CA ILE A 407 -6.25 -36.76 0.95
C ILE A 407 -7.40 -37.56 0.34
N ASN A 408 -8.62 -37.02 0.40
CA ASN A 408 -9.83 -37.72 -0.04
C ASN A 408 -9.98 -39.12 0.57
N GLY A 409 -9.57 -39.28 1.83
CA GLY A 409 -9.56 -40.57 2.54
C GLY A 409 -8.52 -41.59 2.05
N GLN A 410 -7.62 -41.22 1.14
CA GLN A 410 -6.47 -42.05 0.73
C GLN A 410 -5.21 -41.62 1.46
N GLN A 411 -4.49 -42.57 2.05
CA GLN A 411 -3.25 -42.26 2.76
C GLN A 411 -2.16 -41.78 1.78
N ILE A 412 -1.52 -40.67 2.12
CA ILE A 412 -0.36 -40.11 1.44
C ILE A 412 0.89 -40.37 2.29
N GLY A 413 1.94 -40.90 1.65
CA GLY A 413 3.20 -41.23 2.32
C GLY A 413 3.09 -42.31 3.41
N SER A 414 4.17 -42.47 4.18
CA SER A 414 4.20 -43.39 5.31
C SER A 414 3.62 -42.76 6.58
N THR A 415 3.17 -43.61 7.51
CA THR A 415 2.89 -43.17 8.89
C THR A 415 4.13 -42.56 9.52
N VAL A 416 3.97 -41.40 10.16
CA VAL A 416 5.03 -40.73 10.91
C VAL A 416 4.80 -40.87 12.40
N GLU A 417 5.87 -40.84 13.20
CA GLU A 417 5.82 -40.90 14.66
C GLU A 417 6.39 -39.60 15.23
N PHE A 418 5.57 -38.86 15.95
CA PHE A 418 6.02 -37.70 16.71
C PHE A 418 6.57 -38.17 18.05
N HIS A 419 7.71 -37.66 18.47
CA HIS A 419 8.30 -37.86 19.80
C HIS A 419 8.04 -36.67 20.74
N GLY A 420 8.44 -36.82 22.00
CA GLY A 420 8.28 -35.80 23.03
C GLY A 420 9.21 -34.60 22.85
N ALA A 421 8.67 -33.42 23.13
CA ALA A 421 9.38 -32.16 23.16
C ALA A 421 9.20 -31.50 24.53
N THR A 422 10.27 -30.90 25.06
CA THR A 422 10.25 -30.13 26.31
C THR A 422 10.02 -28.64 26.09
N ASP A 423 10.25 -28.17 24.86
CA ASP A 423 10.17 -26.79 24.41
C ASP A 423 9.96 -26.77 22.88
N PRO A 424 9.64 -25.60 22.28
CA PRO A 424 9.38 -25.49 20.84
C PRO A 424 10.53 -25.95 19.93
N SER A 425 11.79 -25.90 20.37
CA SER A 425 12.93 -26.35 19.56
C SER A 425 12.94 -27.87 19.35
N GLY A 426 12.23 -28.62 20.20
CA GLY A 426 12.02 -30.06 20.08
C GLY A 426 10.84 -30.46 19.18
N PHE A 427 10.10 -29.51 18.59
CA PHE A 427 9.00 -29.83 17.69
C PHE A 427 9.53 -30.51 16.43
N GLN A 428 8.82 -31.53 15.97
CA GLN A 428 9.13 -32.24 14.74
C GLN A 428 8.25 -31.74 13.62
N THR A 429 8.83 -31.67 12.42
CA THR A 429 8.15 -31.26 11.20
C THR A 429 8.17 -32.42 10.21
N PHE A 430 7.00 -32.81 9.71
CA PHE A 430 6.86 -33.81 8.66
C PHE A 430 6.19 -33.20 7.43
N THR A 431 6.76 -33.49 6.27
CA THR A 431 6.31 -32.94 4.97
C THR A 431 5.85 -34.08 4.07
N PHE A 432 4.66 -33.91 3.48
CA PHE A 432 4.01 -34.85 2.59
C PHE A 432 3.80 -34.19 1.22
N THR A 433 4.42 -34.72 0.18
CA THR A 433 4.22 -34.25 -1.20
C THR A 433 3.43 -35.28 -2.00
N PHE A 434 2.45 -34.82 -2.77
CA PHE A 434 1.63 -35.67 -3.64
C PHE A 434 1.23 -34.97 -4.93
N ALA A 435 1.03 -35.76 -5.99
CA ALA A 435 0.44 -35.28 -7.22
C ALA A 435 -1.06 -35.00 -7.03
N ASN A 436 -1.52 -33.84 -7.47
CA ASN A 436 -2.88 -33.39 -7.23
C ASN A 436 -3.89 -34.31 -7.95
N PRO A 437 -4.88 -34.86 -7.23
CA PRO A 437 -6.03 -35.49 -7.89
C PRO A 437 -6.84 -34.45 -8.66
N ALA A 438 -7.85 -34.87 -9.44
CA ALA A 438 -8.68 -33.91 -10.18
C ALA A 438 -9.44 -32.93 -9.27
N THR A 439 -9.75 -33.35 -8.04
CA THR A 439 -10.41 -32.56 -6.99
C THR A 439 -9.90 -32.99 -5.63
N VAL A 440 -9.69 -32.07 -4.71
CA VAL A 440 -9.35 -32.35 -3.31
C VAL A 440 -10.54 -32.00 -2.44
N SER A 441 -11.37 -32.97 -2.08
CA SER A 441 -12.55 -32.76 -1.22
C SER A 441 -12.22 -32.79 0.27
N SER A 442 -11.16 -33.49 0.70
CA SER A 442 -10.78 -33.53 2.11
C SER A 442 -9.28 -33.64 2.33
N LEU A 443 -8.86 -33.09 3.45
CA LEU A 443 -7.54 -33.27 4.05
C LEU A 443 -7.73 -33.74 5.49
N ASP A 444 -7.14 -34.88 5.84
CA ASP A 444 -7.34 -35.52 7.14
C ASP A 444 -6.00 -35.88 7.81
N LEU A 445 -5.87 -35.56 9.09
CA LEU A 445 -4.76 -35.97 9.95
C LEU A 445 -5.28 -36.97 10.96
N ALA A 446 -5.02 -38.27 10.74
CA ALA A 446 -5.51 -39.34 11.59
C ALA A 446 -4.46 -39.79 12.60
N PHE A 447 -4.77 -39.66 13.89
CA PHE A 447 -4.00 -40.27 14.97
C PHE A 447 -4.42 -41.74 15.13
N ILE A 448 -3.45 -42.68 15.13
CA ILE A 448 -3.77 -44.12 14.92
C ILE A 448 -3.21 -45.13 15.94
N ASN A 449 -2.45 -44.70 16.94
CA ASN A 449 -1.82 -45.63 17.91
C ASN A 449 -1.97 -45.20 19.38
N ASP A 450 -3.03 -44.49 19.71
CA ASP A 450 -3.37 -44.23 21.10
C ASP A 450 -3.44 -45.53 21.90
N ILE A 451 -2.83 -45.49 23.06
CA ILE A 451 -2.89 -46.50 24.10
C ILE A 451 -3.16 -45.75 25.39
N ALA A 452 -4.36 -45.92 25.93
CA ALA A 452 -4.69 -45.52 27.29
C ALA A 452 -4.32 -46.67 28.24
N ASN A 453 -3.25 -46.51 29.01
CA ASN A 453 -2.83 -47.48 30.01
C ASN A 453 -2.46 -46.80 31.34
N ALA A 454 -2.04 -47.59 32.34
CA ALA A 454 -1.70 -47.06 33.66
C ALA A 454 -0.50 -46.07 33.66
N ASN A 455 0.28 -46.02 32.57
CA ASN A 455 1.44 -45.16 32.39
C ASN A 455 1.11 -43.84 31.66
N GLY A 456 -0.15 -43.63 31.26
CA GLY A 456 -0.64 -42.42 30.59
C GLY A 456 -1.19 -42.68 29.18
N ASP A 457 -1.70 -41.61 28.56
CA ASP A 457 -2.26 -41.62 27.21
C ASP A 457 -1.25 -41.05 26.21
N ARG A 458 -1.31 -41.54 24.96
CA ARG A 458 -0.57 -40.92 23.86
C ARG A 458 -1.42 -39.81 23.27
N ASN A 459 -0.87 -38.61 23.26
CA ASN A 459 -1.52 -37.41 22.76
C ASN A 459 -0.63 -36.81 21.69
N LEU A 460 -1.24 -36.32 20.61
CA LEU A 460 -0.56 -35.57 19.56
C LEU A 460 -0.93 -34.10 19.68
N TYR A 461 0.08 -33.24 19.82
CA TYR A 461 -0.06 -31.80 19.91
C TYR A 461 0.50 -31.18 18.64
N ILE A 462 -0.37 -30.65 17.81
CA ILE A 462 0.00 -30.01 16.54
C ILE A 462 0.08 -28.50 16.78
N LYS A 463 1.22 -27.93 16.39
CA LYS A 463 1.48 -26.50 16.42
C LYS A 463 0.95 -25.82 15.16
N ASP A 464 1.15 -26.46 14.00
CA ASP A 464 0.93 -25.82 12.73
C ASP A 464 0.70 -26.84 11.60
N ILE A 465 -0.12 -26.46 10.62
CA ILE A 465 -0.40 -27.24 9.41
C ILE A 465 -0.37 -26.26 8.23
N THR A 466 0.54 -26.49 7.28
CA THR A 466 0.62 -25.67 6.07
C THR A 466 0.38 -26.47 4.80
N VAL A 467 -0.26 -25.86 3.81
CA VAL A 467 -0.50 -26.40 2.46
C VAL A 467 0.15 -25.45 1.46
N ASN A 468 1.18 -25.91 0.76
CA ASN A 468 2.02 -25.09 -0.13
C ASN A 468 2.57 -23.81 0.55
N GLY A 469 2.83 -23.87 1.85
CA GLY A 469 3.30 -22.74 2.65
C GLY A 469 2.19 -22.01 3.40
N GLU A 470 0.94 -22.08 2.93
CA GLU A 470 -0.18 -21.38 3.56
C GLU A 470 -0.67 -22.12 4.81
N HIS A 471 -0.84 -21.38 5.92
CA HIS A 471 -1.33 -21.89 7.19
C HIS A 471 -2.83 -22.17 7.14
N LEU A 472 -3.23 -23.41 7.45
CA LEU A 472 -4.64 -23.69 7.70
C LEU A 472 -5.06 -23.06 9.02
N ALA A 473 -6.31 -22.62 9.12
CA ALA A 473 -6.83 -22.10 10.37
C ALA A 473 -7.47 -23.21 11.22
N VAL A 474 -7.27 -23.13 12.53
CA VAL A 474 -7.87 -24.08 13.50
C VAL A 474 -9.39 -24.15 13.36
N SER A 475 -10.03 -23.03 13.03
CA SER A 475 -11.49 -22.90 12.86
C SER A 475 -12.04 -23.60 11.62
N GLU A 476 -11.21 -23.87 10.61
CA GLU A 476 -11.62 -24.56 9.38
C GLU A 476 -11.68 -26.09 9.58
N GLY A 477 -10.96 -26.59 10.58
CA GLY A 477 -10.88 -28.01 10.88
C GLY A 477 -11.97 -28.49 11.85
N VAL A 478 -12.59 -29.62 11.51
CA VAL A 478 -13.45 -30.36 12.45
C VAL A 478 -12.58 -31.32 13.26
N ASN A 479 -12.33 -30.98 14.52
CA ASN A 479 -11.62 -31.82 15.48
C ASN A 479 -12.58 -32.40 16.54
N PRO A 480 -12.99 -33.69 16.44
CA PRO A 480 -13.90 -34.30 17.41
C PRO A 480 -13.22 -34.66 18.74
N SER A 481 -11.89 -34.73 18.81
CA SER A 481 -11.18 -34.95 20.09
C SER A 481 -11.02 -33.67 20.90
N SER A 482 -10.83 -32.52 20.24
CA SER A 482 -10.62 -31.24 20.91
C SER A 482 -11.07 -30.09 19.99
N PRO A 483 -12.37 -29.77 19.96
CA PRO A 483 -12.91 -28.72 19.10
C PRO A 483 -12.22 -27.37 19.34
N GLY A 484 -11.84 -26.68 18.27
CA GLY A 484 -11.14 -25.40 18.34
C GLY A 484 -9.65 -25.50 18.69
N THR A 485 -9.04 -26.69 18.55
CA THR A 485 -7.58 -26.88 18.63
C THR A 485 -7.13 -27.91 17.57
N TRP A 486 -5.81 -28.05 17.38
CA TRP A 486 -5.23 -29.16 16.61
C TRP A 486 -4.74 -30.34 17.45
N ASN A 487 -5.11 -30.39 18.73
CA ASN A 487 -4.72 -31.49 19.59
C ASN A 487 -5.56 -32.73 19.31
N LEU A 488 -4.90 -33.87 19.16
CA LEU A 488 -5.50 -35.15 18.82
C LEU A 488 -5.34 -36.15 19.98
N TYR A 489 -6.46 -36.78 20.34
CA TYR A 489 -6.58 -37.77 21.42
C TYR A 489 -7.38 -38.98 20.92
N GLN A 490 -7.25 -40.15 21.57
CA GLN A 490 -8.21 -41.27 21.41
C GLN A 490 -8.39 -41.78 19.97
N ASN A 491 -7.30 -41.83 19.20
CA ASN A 491 -7.30 -42.26 17.81
C ASN A 491 -8.33 -41.51 16.93
N LYS A 492 -8.48 -40.20 17.15
CA LYS A 492 -9.33 -39.32 16.34
C LYS A 492 -8.55 -38.68 15.20
N SER A 493 -9.29 -38.04 14.30
CA SER A 493 -8.73 -37.31 13.17
C SER A 493 -9.23 -35.89 13.15
N ILE A 494 -8.40 -34.96 12.69
CA ILE A 494 -8.83 -33.63 12.25
C ILE A 494 -9.24 -33.77 10.80
N HIS A 495 -10.42 -33.25 10.46
CA HIS A 495 -10.96 -33.24 9.10
C HIS A 495 -11.11 -31.81 8.60
N TYR A 496 -10.53 -31.50 7.45
CA TYR A 496 -10.79 -30.28 6.70
C TYR A 496 -11.62 -30.60 5.46
N ASP A 497 -12.72 -29.86 5.29
CA ASP A 497 -13.47 -29.83 4.03
C ASP A 497 -12.76 -28.89 3.07
N MET A 498 -12.21 -29.44 1.99
CA MET A 498 -11.43 -28.69 1.02
C MET A 498 -12.21 -28.33 -0.23
N THR A 499 -13.50 -28.67 -0.30
CA THR A 499 -14.32 -28.45 -1.51
C THR A 499 -14.36 -26.98 -1.95
N GLY A 500 -14.31 -26.04 -1.01
CA GLY A 500 -14.24 -24.59 -1.27
C GLY A 500 -12.83 -23.99 -1.32
N ARG A 501 -11.79 -24.79 -1.07
CA ARG A 501 -10.38 -24.37 -1.00
C ARG A 501 -9.53 -25.09 -2.05
N GLN A 502 -9.98 -25.09 -3.30
CA GLN A 502 -9.25 -25.74 -4.40
C GLN A 502 -8.02 -24.92 -4.84
N ASP A 503 -8.07 -23.61 -4.66
CA ASP A 503 -6.97 -22.65 -4.81
C ASP A 503 -5.67 -23.13 -4.15
N LEU A 504 -5.74 -23.60 -2.89
CA LEU A 504 -4.61 -24.18 -2.16
C LEU A 504 -3.80 -25.22 -2.92
N PHE A 505 -4.50 -25.99 -3.77
CA PHE A 505 -3.93 -27.14 -4.47
C PHE A 505 -3.61 -26.83 -5.92
N PHE A 506 -4.37 -25.96 -6.58
CA PHE A 506 -4.29 -25.78 -8.04
C PHE A 506 -3.86 -24.38 -8.48
N GLY A 507 -3.84 -23.39 -7.59
CA GLY A 507 -3.84 -21.98 -7.96
C GLY A 507 -5.25 -21.42 -8.15
N SER A 508 -5.35 -20.10 -8.15
CA SER A 508 -6.52 -19.39 -8.66
C SER A 508 -6.75 -19.72 -10.14
N SER A 509 -8.01 -19.72 -10.57
CA SER A 509 -8.33 -19.81 -11.99
C SER A 509 -8.45 -18.45 -12.66
N THR A 510 -8.51 -17.40 -11.85
CA THR A 510 -8.54 -16.01 -12.33
C THR A 510 -7.15 -15.43 -12.30
N ASP A 511 -6.38 -15.59 -11.22
CA ASP A 511 -5.03 -14.98 -11.10
C ASP A 511 -5.08 -13.45 -11.28
N ASN A 512 -6.09 -12.82 -10.67
CA ASN A 512 -6.29 -11.38 -10.82
C ASN A 512 -5.65 -10.66 -9.64
N ASP A 513 -4.69 -9.78 -9.91
CA ASP A 513 -3.89 -9.13 -8.89
C ASP A 513 -4.19 -7.63 -8.75
N ASP A 514 -3.94 -7.10 -7.55
CA ASP A 514 -4.00 -5.67 -7.21
C ASP A 514 -2.61 -5.24 -6.71
N LEU A 515 -1.89 -4.50 -7.56
CA LEU A 515 -0.47 -4.20 -7.42
C LEU A 515 -0.23 -2.69 -7.25
N GLU A 516 0.40 -2.30 -6.15
CA GLU A 516 0.79 -0.92 -5.84
C GLU A 516 2.32 -0.87 -5.61
N GLY A 517 3.04 -0.16 -6.49
CA GLY A 517 4.47 0.13 -6.38
C GLY A 517 4.74 1.05 -5.19
N GLY A 518 4.17 2.25 -5.27
CA GLY A 518 4.32 3.28 -4.26
C GLY A 518 5.43 4.27 -4.65
N PRO A 519 6.02 5.03 -3.71
CA PRO A 519 7.05 5.99 -4.10
C PRO A 519 8.40 5.33 -4.40
N GLY A 520 8.90 5.42 -5.63
CA GLY A 520 10.18 4.86 -6.03
C GLY A 520 10.32 4.68 -7.54
N LYS A 521 11.28 3.89 -8.00
CA LYS A 521 11.37 3.47 -9.41
C LYS A 521 11.10 1.99 -9.51
N ASP A 522 9.85 1.67 -9.77
CA ASP A 522 9.36 0.31 -9.63
C ASP A 522 9.38 -0.44 -10.96
N VAL A 523 9.55 -1.76 -10.85
CA VAL A 523 9.42 -2.68 -11.96
C VAL A 523 8.27 -3.62 -11.65
N ILE A 524 7.15 -3.42 -12.35
CA ILE A 524 5.90 -4.14 -12.06
C ILE A 524 5.51 -5.00 -13.25
N SER A 525 5.21 -6.27 -12.98
CA SER A 525 4.59 -7.19 -13.92
C SER A 525 3.28 -7.71 -13.33
N GLY A 526 2.15 -7.50 -14.01
CA GLY A 526 0.84 -8.02 -13.60
C GLY A 526 0.82 -9.54 -13.65
N GLY A 527 1.02 -10.09 -14.85
CA GLY A 527 0.99 -11.53 -15.06
C GLY A 527 -0.14 -11.90 -16.00
N ALA A 528 -0.76 -13.06 -15.79
CA ALA A 528 -1.92 -13.45 -16.56
C ALA A 528 -3.20 -12.87 -15.96
N ALA A 529 -4.25 -12.79 -16.79
CA ALA A 529 -5.60 -12.38 -16.43
C ALA A 529 -5.78 -10.88 -16.18
N THR A 530 -6.70 -10.47 -15.31
CA THR A 530 -7.07 -9.05 -15.22
C THR A 530 -6.48 -8.46 -13.97
N ASP A 531 -5.46 -7.64 -14.18
CA ASP A 531 -4.72 -7.00 -13.10
C ASP A 531 -5.07 -5.51 -12.98
N LEU A 532 -5.05 -5.03 -11.74
CA LEU A 532 -5.05 -3.61 -11.40
C LEU A 532 -3.63 -3.24 -10.97
N ILE A 533 -3.03 -2.29 -11.68
CA ILE A 533 -1.65 -1.87 -11.43
C ILE A 533 -1.56 -0.36 -11.25
N GLN A 534 -0.92 0.05 -10.16
CA GLN A 534 -0.61 1.44 -9.85
C GLN A 534 0.90 1.58 -9.59
N GLY A 535 1.61 2.31 -10.46
CA GLY A 535 3.03 2.66 -10.25
C GLY A 535 3.19 3.58 -9.04
N SER A 536 2.43 4.67 -9.06
CA SER A 536 2.33 5.71 -8.02
C SER A 536 3.27 6.87 -8.21
N ALA A 537 4.46 6.93 -7.61
CA ALA A 537 5.29 8.14 -7.73
C ALA A 537 6.74 7.77 -8.01
N GLY A 538 7.29 8.32 -9.09
CA GLY A 538 8.62 8.07 -9.58
C GLY A 538 8.57 7.42 -10.96
N ASN A 539 9.72 7.02 -11.50
CA ASN A 539 9.79 6.61 -12.90
C ASN A 539 9.67 5.09 -13.01
N ASP A 540 8.47 4.61 -13.25
CA ASP A 540 8.12 3.19 -13.17
C ASP A 540 8.20 2.51 -14.54
N THR A 541 8.45 1.21 -14.51
CA THR A 541 8.38 0.33 -15.68
C THR A 541 7.34 -0.74 -15.43
N ILE A 542 6.21 -0.63 -16.13
CA ILE A 542 5.03 -1.44 -15.89
C ILE A 542 4.73 -2.31 -17.12
N ASN A 543 4.47 -3.58 -16.88
CA ASN A 543 4.02 -4.55 -17.88
C ASN A 543 2.74 -5.24 -17.37
N GLY A 544 1.59 -5.03 -18.03
CA GLY A 544 0.32 -5.70 -17.67
C GLY A 544 0.45 -7.21 -17.77
N GLY A 545 0.76 -7.70 -18.96
CA GLY A 545 0.93 -9.13 -19.22
C GLY A 545 -0.23 -9.64 -20.09
N PRO A 546 -0.54 -10.94 -20.09
CA PRO A 546 -1.69 -11.46 -20.82
C PRO A 546 -3.00 -11.21 -20.11
N GLY A 547 -3.75 -10.19 -20.52
CA GLY A 547 -4.83 -9.76 -19.67
C GLY A 547 -5.79 -8.77 -20.27
N ALA A 548 -6.78 -8.39 -19.47
CA ALA A 548 -7.48 -7.13 -19.64
C ALA A 548 -7.11 -6.28 -18.44
N ASP A 549 -6.04 -5.51 -18.57
CA ASP A 549 -5.40 -4.86 -17.43
C ASP A 549 -5.81 -3.39 -17.32
N VAL A 550 -5.78 -2.88 -16.09
CA VAL A 550 -5.94 -1.46 -15.80
C VAL A 550 -4.64 -0.98 -15.18
N ILE A 551 -3.94 -0.11 -15.88
CA ILE A 551 -2.60 0.35 -15.49
C ILE A 551 -2.60 1.87 -15.37
N HIS A 552 -2.18 2.35 -14.21
CA HIS A 552 -1.90 3.75 -13.93
C HIS A 552 -0.41 3.91 -13.64
N GLY A 553 0.29 4.74 -14.42
CA GLY A 553 1.68 5.12 -14.18
C GLY A 553 1.80 5.88 -12.87
N GLY A 554 1.15 7.04 -12.80
CA GLY A 554 1.05 7.85 -11.60
C GLY A 554 1.74 9.19 -11.79
N ALA A 555 2.74 9.50 -10.99
CA ALA A 555 3.49 10.75 -11.08
C ALA A 555 4.93 10.49 -11.53
N ASP A 556 5.48 11.43 -12.29
CA ASP A 556 6.79 11.36 -12.97
C ASP A 556 6.76 10.51 -14.25
N ASP A 557 7.86 10.51 -15.01
CA ASP A 557 7.87 9.91 -16.35
C ASP A 557 7.91 8.36 -16.31
N ASP A 558 6.85 7.71 -16.79
CA ASP A 558 6.64 6.27 -16.73
C ASP A 558 6.80 5.55 -18.08
N THR A 559 7.05 4.25 -18.02
CA THR A 559 7.02 3.36 -19.20
C THR A 559 6.03 2.23 -18.99
N ILE A 560 4.93 2.29 -19.74
CA ILE A 560 3.82 1.34 -19.67
C ILE A 560 3.77 0.48 -20.93
N ASN A 561 3.72 -0.84 -20.74
CA ASN A 561 3.45 -1.80 -21.79
C ASN A 561 2.25 -2.67 -21.38
N SER A 562 1.29 -2.85 -22.27
CA SER A 562 0.14 -3.70 -21.97
C SER A 562 0.51 -5.19 -21.88
N GLY A 563 1.62 -5.61 -22.50
CA GLY A 563 2.14 -6.97 -22.37
C GLY A 563 1.75 -7.87 -23.53
N ALA A 564 1.49 -9.15 -23.29
CA ALA A 564 1.22 -10.13 -24.34
C ALA A 564 -0.28 -10.41 -24.44
N GLY A 565 -0.98 -9.63 -25.27
CA GLY A 565 -2.43 -9.61 -25.29
C GLY A 565 -3.19 -10.92 -25.56
N ILE A 566 -4.44 -10.96 -25.10
CA ILE A 566 -5.39 -12.06 -25.37
C ILE A 566 -6.60 -11.56 -26.18
N THR A 567 -7.06 -12.37 -27.14
CA THR A 567 -8.03 -11.97 -28.18
C THR A 567 -9.46 -11.68 -27.70
N THR A 568 -9.68 -11.49 -26.40
CA THR A 568 -10.97 -11.14 -25.79
C THR A 568 -10.88 -9.99 -24.79
N ALA A 569 -9.70 -9.38 -24.64
CA ALA A 569 -9.42 -8.37 -23.64
C ALA A 569 -9.13 -7.00 -24.25
N THR A 570 -9.32 -5.96 -23.45
CA THR A 570 -9.00 -4.56 -23.78
C THR A 570 -8.33 -3.95 -22.58
N ASP A 571 -7.08 -3.55 -22.74
CA ASP A 571 -6.31 -2.88 -21.69
C ASP A 571 -6.68 -1.40 -21.60
N GLN A 572 -6.55 -0.85 -20.40
CA GLN A 572 -6.66 0.57 -20.11
C GLN A 572 -5.34 1.04 -19.53
N LEU A 573 -4.66 1.92 -20.25
CA LEU A 573 -3.31 2.37 -19.94
C LEU A 573 -3.34 3.89 -19.76
N TYR A 574 -3.06 4.34 -18.54
CA TYR A 574 -3.05 5.75 -18.15
C TYR A 574 -1.63 6.13 -17.72
N GLY A 575 -1.03 7.13 -18.36
CA GLY A 575 0.25 7.71 -17.95
C GLY A 575 0.11 8.53 -16.67
N ASP A 576 -0.97 9.30 -16.58
CA ASP A 576 -1.30 10.22 -15.49
C ASP A 576 -0.44 11.51 -15.51
N ASP A 577 0.44 11.78 -14.55
CA ASP A 577 1.27 12.99 -14.50
C ASP A 577 2.71 12.66 -14.88
N GLY A 578 3.23 13.10 -16.03
CA GLY A 578 4.59 12.71 -16.44
C GLY A 578 4.78 12.85 -17.94
N ASN A 579 6.01 12.68 -18.45
CA ASN A 579 6.23 12.50 -19.89
C ASN A 579 6.34 11.01 -20.19
N ASP A 580 5.20 10.39 -20.48
CA ASP A 580 5.07 8.94 -20.42
C ASP A 580 5.31 8.26 -21.78
N ILE A 581 5.66 6.98 -21.70
CA ILE A 581 5.77 6.10 -22.87
C ILE A 581 4.79 4.96 -22.71
N ILE A 582 3.69 4.99 -23.48
CA ILE A 582 2.61 4.01 -23.40
C ILE A 582 2.56 3.18 -24.68
N LYS A 583 2.61 1.86 -24.54
CA LYS A 583 2.62 0.91 -25.67
C LYS A 583 1.56 -0.17 -25.49
N ALA A 584 0.63 -0.25 -26.43
CA ALA A 584 -0.32 -1.35 -26.52
C ALA A 584 0.27 -2.55 -27.29
N SER A 585 -0.14 -3.76 -26.89
CA SER A 585 0.27 -4.98 -27.55
C SER A 585 -0.43 -5.24 -28.89
N THR A 586 0.08 -6.23 -29.61
CA THR A 586 -0.49 -6.66 -30.89
C THR A 586 -1.56 -7.76 -30.75
N GLY A 587 -1.76 -8.29 -29.54
CA GLY A 587 -2.59 -9.48 -29.26
C GLY A 587 -4.02 -9.19 -28.81
N ASP A 588 -4.29 -7.97 -28.32
CA ASP A 588 -5.56 -7.58 -27.72
C ASP A 588 -6.67 -7.33 -28.74
N THR A 589 -7.90 -7.14 -28.26
CA THR A 589 -9.02 -6.71 -29.12
C THR A 589 -9.07 -5.20 -29.34
N GLY A 590 -8.16 -4.49 -28.68
CA GLY A 590 -8.04 -3.03 -28.64
C GLY A 590 -7.40 -2.63 -27.32
N ALA A 591 -7.09 -1.35 -27.17
CA ALA A 591 -6.62 -0.76 -25.94
C ALA A 591 -7.03 0.72 -25.90
N LEU A 592 -7.27 1.22 -24.70
CA LEU A 592 -7.36 2.64 -24.40
C LEU A 592 -6.01 3.10 -23.87
N LEU A 593 -5.45 4.13 -24.50
CA LEU A 593 -4.21 4.79 -24.07
C LEU A 593 -4.54 6.24 -23.77
N ASP A 594 -4.17 6.72 -22.60
CA ASP A 594 -4.32 8.11 -22.17
C ASP A 594 -2.99 8.59 -21.60
N GLY A 595 -2.38 9.63 -22.20
CA GLY A 595 -1.11 10.18 -21.75
C GLY A 595 -1.26 10.91 -20.42
N GLY A 596 -2.27 11.78 -20.33
CA GLY A 596 -2.53 12.56 -19.13
C GLY A 596 -1.87 13.93 -19.22
N SER A 597 -1.03 14.29 -18.25
CA SER A 597 -0.34 15.58 -18.20
C SER A 597 1.15 15.41 -18.53
N GLY A 598 1.64 15.99 -19.62
CA GLY A 598 3.07 16.10 -19.87
C GLY A 598 3.44 16.18 -21.34
N LYS A 599 4.26 15.25 -21.82
CA LYS A 599 4.67 15.17 -23.23
C LYS A 599 4.84 13.72 -23.60
N ASP A 600 3.74 13.13 -24.01
CA ASP A 600 3.58 11.69 -23.96
C ASP A 600 3.84 11.06 -25.31
N GLN A 601 4.20 9.79 -25.28
CA GLN A 601 4.41 8.99 -26.47
C GLN A 601 3.52 7.76 -26.41
N LEU A 602 2.43 7.81 -27.17
CA LEU A 602 1.43 6.75 -27.23
C LEU A 602 1.58 5.96 -28.52
N TYR A 603 1.75 4.64 -28.38
CA TYR A 603 1.90 3.71 -29.48
C TYR A 603 0.79 2.66 -29.43
N GLY A 604 -0.17 2.78 -30.36
CA GLY A 604 -1.17 1.77 -30.64
C GLY A 604 -0.59 0.50 -31.27
N GLY A 605 -1.40 -0.55 -31.26
CA GLY A 605 -1.07 -1.88 -31.75
C GLY A 605 -1.48 -2.10 -33.22
N TRP A 606 -1.78 -3.35 -33.58
CA TRP A 606 -2.29 -3.72 -34.91
C TRP A 606 -3.82 -3.86 -34.98
N VAL A 607 -4.48 -3.55 -33.87
CA VAL A 607 -5.94 -3.62 -33.69
C VAL A 607 -6.47 -2.22 -33.41
N ALA A 608 -7.78 -2.03 -33.44
CA ALA A 608 -8.37 -0.70 -33.22
C ALA A 608 -8.10 -0.22 -31.79
N ASN A 609 -7.47 0.96 -31.68
CA ASN A 609 -7.18 1.60 -30.41
C ASN A 609 -7.90 2.96 -30.26
N VAL A 610 -8.02 3.41 -29.01
CA VAL A 610 -8.38 4.78 -28.66
C VAL A 610 -7.18 5.40 -27.96
N LEU A 611 -6.66 6.49 -28.51
CA LEU A 611 -5.50 7.23 -27.97
C LEU A 611 -5.94 8.66 -27.62
N SER A 612 -5.55 9.12 -26.44
CA SER A 612 -5.74 10.48 -25.93
C SER A 612 -4.37 10.99 -25.48
N GLY A 613 -3.86 12.07 -26.07
CA GLY A 613 -2.60 12.71 -25.66
C GLY A 613 -2.74 13.32 -24.28
N GLY A 614 -3.58 14.33 -24.18
CA GLY A 614 -3.96 14.95 -22.92
C GLY A 614 -3.47 16.39 -22.86
N ASP A 615 -2.98 16.84 -21.71
CA ASP A 615 -2.32 18.13 -21.60
C ASP A 615 -0.85 17.97 -21.99
N GLY A 616 -0.39 18.54 -23.10
CA GLY A 616 1.00 18.31 -23.49
C GLY A 616 1.34 18.61 -24.93
N ASN A 617 2.59 18.36 -25.29
CA ASN A 617 2.95 18.30 -26.71
C ASN A 617 3.31 16.85 -27.00
N ASP A 618 2.33 16.11 -27.50
CA ASP A 618 2.33 14.66 -27.49
C ASP A 618 2.66 14.07 -28.85
N TYR A 619 3.05 12.81 -28.83
CA TYR A 619 3.26 11.99 -30.01
C TYR A 619 2.37 10.76 -29.97
N LEU A 620 1.42 10.68 -30.91
CA LEU A 620 0.47 9.57 -31.02
C LEU A 620 0.71 8.81 -32.32
N SER A 621 0.82 7.48 -32.23
CA SER A 621 0.95 6.59 -33.38
C SER A 621 -0.05 5.45 -33.28
N GLY A 622 -1.13 5.50 -34.07
CA GLY A 622 -2.21 4.51 -34.02
C GLY A 622 -1.80 3.08 -34.41
N GLY A 623 -0.77 2.95 -35.26
CA GLY A 623 -0.23 1.64 -35.63
C GLY A 623 -0.97 1.04 -36.83
N GLY A 624 -1.55 -0.14 -36.67
CA GLY A 624 -2.17 -0.92 -37.76
C GLY A 624 -3.70 -0.87 -37.84
N GLY A 625 -4.35 -0.40 -36.77
CA GLY A 625 -5.78 -0.55 -36.51
C GLY A 625 -6.68 0.53 -37.10
N LEU A 626 -7.99 0.35 -36.87
CA LEU A 626 -8.98 1.41 -37.11
C LEU A 626 -9.03 2.31 -35.87
N ASP A 627 -8.04 3.20 -35.76
CA ASP A 627 -7.81 3.93 -34.51
C ASP A 627 -8.62 5.23 -34.43
N THR A 628 -8.85 5.69 -33.21
CA THR A 628 -9.33 7.04 -32.91
C THR A 628 -8.28 7.73 -32.04
N MET A 629 -7.77 8.88 -32.47
CA MET A 629 -6.68 9.59 -31.83
C MET A 629 -7.08 11.05 -31.58
N HIS A 630 -6.91 11.50 -30.34
CA HIS A 630 -7.10 12.88 -29.89
C HIS A 630 -5.77 13.41 -29.37
N GLY A 631 -5.26 14.51 -29.92
CA GLY A 631 -4.11 15.24 -29.37
C GLY A 631 -4.48 15.88 -28.03
N ASN A 632 -5.66 16.49 -27.99
CA ASN A 632 -6.17 17.30 -26.90
C ASN A 632 -5.44 18.66 -26.81
N ALA A 633 -4.70 18.96 -25.76
CA ALA A 633 -4.22 20.31 -25.49
C ALA A 633 -2.70 20.45 -25.65
N GLY A 634 -2.26 21.16 -26.68
CA GLY A 634 -0.88 21.57 -26.93
C GLY A 634 -0.45 21.22 -28.36
N ASP A 635 0.82 21.42 -28.72
CA ASP A 635 1.23 21.24 -30.13
C ASP A 635 1.60 19.77 -30.41
N ASP A 636 0.67 19.01 -30.99
CA ASP A 636 0.73 17.55 -31.05
C ASP A 636 1.18 16.98 -32.40
N GLN A 637 1.67 15.74 -32.37
CA GLN A 637 2.06 14.97 -33.55
C GLN A 637 1.28 13.66 -33.62
N LEU A 638 0.32 13.59 -34.52
CA LEU A 638 -0.53 12.42 -34.72
C LEU A 638 -0.15 11.69 -36.01
N LYS A 639 0.02 10.37 -35.92
CA LYS A 639 0.39 9.51 -37.04
C LYS A 639 -0.52 8.30 -37.17
N GLY A 640 -1.27 8.27 -38.26
CA GLY A 640 -2.13 7.16 -38.65
C GLY A 640 -1.39 5.95 -39.22
N GLY A 641 -2.17 4.93 -39.51
CA GLY A 641 -1.73 3.62 -39.97
C GLY A 641 -2.10 3.28 -41.42
N PRO A 642 -1.90 2.01 -41.84
CA PRO A 642 -2.40 1.54 -43.13
C PRO A 642 -3.93 1.36 -43.18
N ALA A 643 -4.60 1.34 -42.03
CA ALA A 643 -6.05 1.27 -41.92
C ALA A 643 -6.63 2.68 -41.64
N ALA A 644 -7.92 2.85 -41.90
CA ALA A 644 -8.59 4.13 -41.75
C ALA A 644 -8.60 4.58 -40.28
N THR A 645 -8.02 5.76 -40.02
CA THR A 645 -7.89 6.34 -38.68
C THR A 645 -8.66 7.65 -38.58
N GLN A 646 -9.26 7.92 -37.42
CA GLN A 646 -9.80 9.23 -37.07
C GLN A 646 -8.76 9.96 -36.22
N MET A 647 -8.36 11.15 -36.66
CA MET A 647 -7.36 11.99 -36.00
C MET A 647 -7.96 13.37 -35.72
N PHE A 648 -7.88 13.79 -34.46
CA PHE A 648 -8.25 15.10 -33.98
C PHE A 648 -7.01 15.72 -33.33
N GLY A 649 -6.52 16.84 -33.86
CA GLY A 649 -5.45 17.62 -33.22
C GLY A 649 -5.97 18.29 -31.94
N ASP A 650 -7.18 18.83 -32.03
CA ASP A 650 -7.90 19.51 -30.96
C ASP A 650 -7.35 20.94 -30.70
N ASP A 651 -6.73 21.25 -29.56
CA ASP A 651 -6.26 22.60 -29.23
C ASP A 651 -4.73 22.71 -29.36
N GLY A 652 -4.20 23.42 -30.37
CA GLY A 652 -2.76 23.59 -30.54
C GLY A 652 -2.35 23.75 -32.00
N ASN A 653 -1.05 23.88 -32.28
CA ASN A 653 -0.57 23.84 -33.68
C ASN A 653 -0.13 22.42 -34.02
N ASP A 654 -1.04 21.64 -34.58
CA ASP A 654 -0.88 20.20 -34.66
C ASP A 654 -0.32 19.74 -36.00
N SER A 655 0.33 18.58 -35.98
CA SER A 655 0.83 17.91 -37.18
C SER A 655 0.19 16.53 -37.31
N LEU A 656 -0.83 16.44 -38.18
CA LEU A 656 -1.56 15.21 -38.46
C LEU A 656 -1.04 14.58 -39.76
N GLN A 657 -0.56 13.35 -39.66
CA GLN A 657 -0.13 12.56 -40.81
C GLN A 657 -0.91 11.24 -40.89
N GLY A 658 -1.72 11.11 -41.93
CA GLY A 658 -2.38 9.85 -42.32
C GLY A 658 -1.40 8.81 -42.85
N GLY A 659 -1.96 7.75 -43.44
CA GLY A 659 -1.20 6.60 -43.90
C GLY A 659 -1.60 6.17 -45.29
N THR A 660 -2.09 4.94 -45.42
CA THR A 660 -2.54 4.40 -46.73
C THR A 660 -4.04 4.08 -46.76
N GLY A 661 -4.76 4.39 -45.68
CA GLY A 661 -6.16 4.06 -45.52
C GLY A 661 -7.05 5.15 -46.12
N ASN A 662 -8.22 5.39 -45.54
CA ASN A 662 -9.00 6.58 -45.88
C ASN A 662 -9.21 7.29 -44.54
N GLU A 663 -8.39 8.29 -44.27
CA GLU A 663 -8.33 8.89 -42.95
C GLU A 663 -9.33 10.06 -42.81
N LEU A 664 -9.74 10.33 -41.57
CA LEU A 664 -10.43 11.56 -41.19
C LEU A 664 -9.47 12.39 -40.33
N LEU A 665 -9.00 13.52 -40.85
CA LEU A 665 -8.09 14.43 -40.15
C LEU A 665 -8.82 15.73 -39.84
N TYR A 666 -8.90 16.07 -38.56
CA TYR A 666 -9.44 17.33 -38.05
C TYR A 666 -8.31 18.03 -37.28
N GLY A 667 -7.85 19.19 -37.77
CA GLY A 667 -6.82 19.99 -37.10
C GLY A 667 -7.34 20.50 -35.77
N GLY A 668 -8.30 21.41 -35.79
CA GLY A 668 -8.97 21.89 -34.58
C GLY A 668 -8.75 23.39 -34.42
N SER A 669 -8.15 23.82 -33.31
CA SER A 669 -7.85 25.21 -33.04
C SER A 669 -6.35 25.46 -33.04
N GLY A 670 -5.87 26.32 -33.93
CA GLY A 670 -4.44 26.64 -34.06
C GLY A 670 -4.00 26.64 -35.52
N ASN A 671 -2.71 26.58 -35.80
CA ASN A 671 -2.21 26.56 -37.17
C ASN A 671 -1.74 25.15 -37.51
N ASP A 672 -2.61 24.38 -38.14
CA ASP A 672 -2.42 22.94 -38.23
C ASP A 672 -1.77 22.54 -39.55
N ARG A 673 -1.12 21.38 -39.54
CA ARG A 673 -0.48 20.77 -40.71
C ARG A 673 -1.07 19.39 -40.95
N LEU A 674 -1.85 19.25 -42.02
CA LEU A 674 -2.56 18.02 -42.36
C LEU A 674 -1.95 17.37 -43.61
N ILE A 675 -1.52 16.11 -43.48
CA ILE A 675 -1.01 15.27 -44.57
C ILE A 675 -1.87 14.00 -44.64
N GLY A 676 -2.81 13.91 -45.59
CA GLY A 676 -3.60 12.66 -45.79
C GLY A 676 -2.73 11.46 -46.19
N ALA A 677 -1.65 11.73 -46.92
CA ALA A 677 -0.67 10.77 -47.44
C ALA A 677 -1.16 9.97 -48.65
N GLY A 678 -1.82 8.83 -48.49
CA GLY A 678 -2.39 8.11 -49.63
C GLY A 678 -3.69 7.48 -49.22
N GLY A 679 -4.72 7.61 -50.03
CA GLY A 679 -6.03 7.22 -49.54
C GLY A 679 -7.14 7.94 -50.28
N ASN A 680 -8.31 8.02 -49.68
CA ASN A 680 -9.28 9.04 -50.06
C ASN A 680 -9.66 9.75 -48.78
N ASP A 681 -8.88 10.77 -48.45
CA ASP A 681 -8.88 11.33 -47.10
C ASP A 681 -9.85 12.50 -46.98
N TYR A 682 -10.34 12.73 -45.76
CA TYR A 682 -11.12 13.91 -45.41
C TYR A 682 -10.30 14.78 -44.48
N LEU A 683 -10.01 16.00 -44.91
CA LEU A 683 -9.15 16.95 -44.20
C LEU A 683 -9.96 18.20 -43.84
N ALA A 684 -10.03 18.52 -42.55
CA ALA A 684 -10.62 19.76 -42.03
C ALA A 684 -9.60 20.46 -41.13
N GLY A 685 -9.23 21.71 -41.46
CA GLY A 685 -8.24 22.47 -40.70
C GLY A 685 -8.81 23.02 -39.40
N GLY A 686 -10.05 23.53 -39.43
CA GLY A 686 -10.68 24.15 -38.27
C GLY A 686 -10.46 25.66 -38.23
N THR A 687 -9.94 26.17 -37.11
CA THR A 687 -9.71 27.59 -36.90
C THR A 687 -8.23 27.92 -36.80
N GLY A 688 -7.78 28.94 -37.52
CA GLY A 688 -6.38 29.37 -37.56
C GLY A 688 -5.83 29.15 -38.97
N ASN A 689 -4.52 29.29 -39.19
CA ASN A 689 -3.97 29.24 -40.56
C ASN A 689 -3.42 27.85 -40.87
N ASP A 690 -4.17 27.07 -41.62
CA ASP A 690 -3.88 25.65 -41.78
C ASP A 690 -3.11 25.34 -43.06
N THR A 691 -2.33 24.27 -43.06
CA THR A 691 -1.56 23.81 -44.21
C THR A 691 -1.95 22.38 -44.59
N PHE A 692 -2.62 22.23 -45.73
CA PHE A 692 -2.97 20.95 -46.34
C PHE A 692 -1.91 20.51 -47.32
N VAL A 693 -1.31 19.33 -47.12
CA VAL A 693 -0.08 18.93 -47.81
C VAL A 693 -0.31 17.72 -48.70
N PHE A 694 0.05 17.86 -49.97
CA PHE A 694 -0.14 16.83 -50.99
C PHE A 694 1.17 16.46 -51.70
N ALA A 695 1.44 15.16 -51.73
CA ALA A 695 2.61 14.55 -52.36
C ALA A 695 2.18 13.48 -53.38
N PRO A 696 3.09 12.93 -54.21
CA PRO A 696 2.73 11.87 -55.15
C PRO A 696 2.11 10.66 -54.45
N GLY A 697 0.98 10.18 -54.95
CA GLY A 697 0.23 9.07 -54.36
C GLY A 697 -0.87 9.48 -53.39
N LEU A 698 -1.25 10.77 -53.35
CA LEU A 698 -2.29 11.33 -52.48
C LEU A 698 -3.64 10.60 -52.54
N GLY A 699 -4.01 10.06 -53.70
CA GLY A 699 -5.33 9.46 -53.89
C GLY A 699 -6.43 10.52 -54.03
N LYS A 700 -7.67 10.30 -53.58
CA LYS A 700 -8.78 11.24 -53.82
C LYS A 700 -9.24 11.92 -52.54
N ASP A 701 -8.64 13.06 -52.25
CA ASP A 701 -8.81 13.72 -50.97
C ASP A 701 -9.84 14.85 -51.04
N THR A 702 -10.44 15.14 -49.90
CA THR A 702 -11.39 16.23 -49.71
C THR A 702 -10.84 17.21 -48.68
N VAL A 703 -10.69 18.47 -49.06
CA VAL A 703 -10.46 19.59 -48.13
C VAL A 703 -11.82 20.23 -47.84
N ALA A 704 -12.29 20.07 -46.60
CA ALA A 704 -13.68 20.32 -46.23
C ALA A 704 -14.01 21.79 -45.94
N ASP A 705 -13.04 22.55 -45.42
CA ASP A 705 -13.30 23.82 -44.78
C ASP A 705 -12.29 24.92 -45.11
N PHE A 706 -11.51 24.79 -46.19
CA PHE A 706 -10.50 25.77 -46.62
C PHE A 706 -10.94 27.24 -46.44
N GLN A 707 -10.21 28.02 -45.66
CA GLN A 707 -10.50 29.41 -45.31
C GLN A 707 -9.38 30.36 -45.79
N ASN A 708 -9.77 31.41 -46.50
CA ASN A 708 -8.85 32.46 -46.96
C ASN A 708 -9.53 33.84 -46.84
N THR A 709 -10.36 33.97 -45.81
CA THR A 709 -11.22 35.12 -45.52
C THR A 709 -11.13 35.48 -44.05
N ASP A 710 -11.55 36.70 -43.70
CA ASP A 710 -11.69 37.15 -42.31
C ASP A 710 -10.41 37.07 -41.44
N GLY A 711 -9.23 37.14 -42.07
CA GLY A 711 -7.93 37.17 -41.40
C GLY A 711 -7.27 35.80 -41.23
N VAL A 712 -7.95 34.73 -41.62
CA VAL A 712 -7.41 33.38 -41.76
C VAL A 712 -6.84 33.18 -43.17
N GLN A 713 -5.71 32.50 -43.26
CA GLN A 713 -5.03 32.17 -44.50
C GLN A 713 -4.54 30.73 -44.52
N ASP A 714 -5.42 29.83 -44.95
CA ASP A 714 -5.04 28.45 -45.22
C ASP A 714 -4.20 28.34 -46.50
N ILE A 715 -3.36 27.31 -46.54
CA ILE A 715 -2.44 27.02 -47.64
C ILE A 715 -2.62 25.57 -48.10
N ILE A 716 -2.72 25.39 -49.41
CA ILE A 716 -2.57 24.09 -50.06
C ILE A 716 -1.13 23.95 -50.54
N GLN A 717 -0.36 23.07 -49.90
CA GLN A 717 1.02 22.79 -50.23
C GLN A 717 1.14 21.57 -51.15
N PHE A 718 1.73 21.73 -52.32
CA PHE A 718 2.11 20.63 -53.22
C PHE A 718 3.63 20.41 -53.25
N SER A 719 4.02 19.14 -53.33
CA SER A 719 5.36 18.80 -53.82
C SER A 719 5.53 19.29 -55.27
N LYS A 720 6.69 19.88 -55.60
CA LYS A 720 7.02 20.27 -56.98
C LYS A 720 7.02 19.12 -57.99
N THR A 721 7.03 17.88 -57.51
CA THR A 721 6.91 16.69 -58.36
C THR A 721 5.47 16.41 -58.80
N VAL A 722 4.46 16.97 -58.13
CA VAL A 722 3.04 16.90 -58.52
C VAL A 722 2.73 18.05 -59.49
N PHE A 723 2.99 19.28 -59.07
CA PHE A 723 2.86 20.49 -59.90
C PHE A 723 4.07 21.40 -59.70
N ALA A 724 4.65 21.90 -60.78
CA ALA A 724 5.85 22.75 -60.70
C ALA A 724 5.54 24.16 -60.13
N ASP A 725 4.36 24.70 -60.45
CA ASP A 725 3.87 26.01 -60.05
C ASP A 725 2.34 26.12 -60.20
N PHE A 726 1.78 27.28 -59.84
CA PHE A 726 0.35 27.56 -59.94
C PHE A 726 -0.19 27.51 -61.38
N SER A 727 0.62 27.88 -62.39
CA SER A 727 0.18 27.84 -63.79
C SER A 727 -0.01 26.41 -64.28
N ALA A 728 0.86 25.50 -63.84
CA ALA A 728 0.74 24.07 -64.11
C ALA A 728 -0.48 23.45 -63.40
N LEU A 729 -0.75 23.87 -62.15
CA LEU A 729 -1.93 23.42 -61.40
C LEU A 729 -3.25 23.93 -62.00
N GLN A 730 -3.29 25.17 -62.49
CA GLN A 730 -4.53 25.83 -62.93
C GLN A 730 -5.24 25.09 -64.08
N SER A 731 -4.50 24.42 -64.98
CA SER A 731 -5.11 23.62 -66.06
C SER A 731 -5.78 22.32 -65.60
N HIS A 732 -5.60 21.95 -64.34
CA HIS A 732 -6.17 20.73 -63.73
C HIS A 732 -7.38 21.03 -62.84
N MET A 733 -7.73 22.29 -62.64
CA MET A 733 -8.84 22.70 -61.79
C MET A 733 -10.16 22.80 -62.59
N ALA A 734 -11.25 22.31 -62.01
CA ALA A 734 -12.60 22.43 -62.55
C ALA A 734 -13.62 22.69 -61.43
N GLU A 735 -14.61 23.54 -61.69
CA GLU A 735 -15.77 23.68 -60.80
C GLU A 735 -16.73 22.50 -61.02
N VAL A 736 -17.04 21.78 -59.95
CA VAL A 736 -17.97 20.65 -59.94
C VAL A 736 -19.01 20.91 -58.84
N GLY A 737 -20.21 21.34 -59.22
CA GLY A 737 -21.23 21.75 -58.25
C GLY A 737 -20.82 23.02 -57.51
N THR A 738 -20.69 22.93 -56.19
CA THR A 738 -20.25 24.03 -55.29
C THR A 738 -18.77 23.97 -54.93
N ASN A 739 -18.02 23.04 -55.54
CA ASN A 739 -16.67 22.66 -55.13
C ASN A 739 -15.69 22.89 -56.30
N VAL A 740 -14.40 23.02 -55.97
CA VAL A 740 -13.32 23.00 -56.96
C VAL A 740 -12.61 21.66 -56.88
N VAL A 741 -12.47 20.97 -58.01
CA VAL A 741 -11.75 19.70 -58.10
C VAL A 741 -10.45 19.90 -58.89
N ILE A 742 -9.33 19.50 -58.30
CA ILE A 742 -8.00 19.49 -58.93
C ILE A 742 -7.67 18.03 -59.29
N THR A 743 -7.74 17.67 -60.58
CA THR A 743 -7.49 16.29 -61.02
C THR A 743 -6.03 16.12 -61.44
N VAL A 744 -5.23 15.38 -60.68
CA VAL A 744 -3.84 15.08 -61.03
C VAL A 744 -3.79 13.96 -62.08
N ASP A 745 -4.49 12.84 -61.82
CA ASP A 745 -4.67 11.73 -62.76
C ASP A 745 -5.95 10.93 -62.43
N ALA A 746 -6.09 9.70 -62.96
CA ALA A 746 -7.29 8.87 -62.76
C ALA A 746 -7.52 8.43 -61.30
N ASN A 747 -6.45 8.35 -60.50
CA ASN A 747 -6.46 7.88 -59.12
C ASN A 747 -6.19 9.01 -58.12
N ASN A 748 -5.61 10.12 -58.57
CA ASN A 748 -5.20 11.23 -57.71
C ASN A 748 -6.02 12.50 -58.01
N ALA A 749 -6.78 13.01 -57.03
CA ALA A 749 -7.54 14.25 -57.14
C ALA A 749 -7.76 14.91 -55.77
N ILE A 750 -7.99 16.22 -55.74
CA ILE A 750 -8.34 16.96 -54.53
C ILE A 750 -9.64 17.71 -54.77
N GLU A 751 -10.61 17.54 -53.89
CA GLU A 751 -11.87 18.28 -53.87
C GLU A 751 -11.84 19.33 -52.74
N ILE A 752 -11.87 20.61 -53.10
CA ILE A 752 -11.96 21.73 -52.16
C ILE A 752 -13.43 22.12 -52.07
N GLN A 753 -14.05 21.87 -50.92
CA GLN A 753 -15.48 22.08 -50.74
C GLN A 753 -15.85 23.56 -50.61
N ASN A 754 -17.05 23.91 -51.08
CA ASN A 754 -17.67 25.23 -50.92
C ASN A 754 -16.81 26.41 -51.45
N LYS A 755 -16.03 26.16 -52.49
CA LYS A 755 -15.21 27.15 -53.20
C LYS A 755 -15.54 27.20 -54.67
N THR A 756 -15.33 28.38 -55.24
CA THR A 756 -15.31 28.62 -56.69
C THR A 756 -13.89 28.93 -57.13
N MET A 757 -13.58 28.72 -58.40
CA MET A 757 -12.27 29.04 -58.99
C MET A 757 -11.88 30.50 -58.81
N SER A 758 -12.88 31.40 -58.72
CA SER A 758 -12.65 32.83 -58.51
C SER A 758 -12.17 33.18 -57.10
N GLN A 759 -12.33 32.26 -56.14
CA GLN A 759 -11.93 32.44 -54.73
C GLN A 759 -10.58 31.80 -54.41
N LEU A 760 -9.94 31.15 -55.39
CA LEU A 760 -8.63 30.54 -55.25
C LEU A 760 -7.59 31.33 -56.07
N HIS A 761 -6.49 31.67 -55.44
CA HIS A 761 -5.45 32.54 -55.96
C HIS A 761 -4.07 31.90 -55.78
N ALA A 762 -3.07 32.37 -56.54
CA ALA A 762 -1.73 31.81 -56.46
C ALA A 762 -1.10 31.86 -55.05
N GLY A 763 -1.55 32.77 -54.18
CA GLY A 763 -1.10 32.89 -52.79
C GLY A 763 -1.68 31.84 -51.83
N ASP A 764 -2.74 31.13 -52.25
CA ASP A 764 -3.35 30.03 -51.51
C ASP A 764 -2.58 28.71 -51.71
N PHE A 765 -1.58 28.70 -52.62
CA PHE A 765 -0.83 27.50 -52.99
C PHE A 765 0.68 27.68 -52.76
N LEU A 766 1.28 26.69 -52.12
CA LEU A 766 2.73 26.62 -51.92
C LEU A 766 3.32 25.42 -52.68
N PHE A 767 4.39 25.62 -53.44
CA PHE A 767 5.05 24.57 -54.21
C PHE A 767 6.48 24.38 -53.69
N VAL A 768 6.72 23.28 -52.97
CA VAL A 768 8.01 22.99 -52.30
C VAL A 768 8.85 21.98 -53.06
#